data_AF-F1VZK4-F1
#
_entry.id   AF-F1VZK4-F1
#
_cell.length_a   1.000
_cell.length_b   1.000
_cell.length_c   1.000
_cell.angle_alpha   90.00
_cell.angle_beta   90.00
_cell.angle_gamma   90.00
#
_symmetry.space_group_name_H-M   'P 1'
#
loop_
_entity.id
_entity.type
_entity.pdbx_description
1 polymer ?
#
loop_
_entity_poly.entity_id
_entity_poly.type
_entity_poly.pdbx_seq_one_letter_code
_entity_poly.pdbx_strand_id
1 'polypeptide(L)'
;MNITRFTTAQAQNRLQSDGLEALGLTSLLLAPRWSANAAPVFNTAALTLSVTQLCSPFLGLLRWLPHGHDYTDAQGAPIDVPCGVIALHPHAAERLFRLASARYAPSGQLMHPLPVTMLLRLAGVPNETPRRIEAGDTVPAPLGTPLPAPVVISFHDNRGLIICPVAVAALFADLITGLPGLRYAKATGAPGDAGGLTPISALATGNLVQFADLHGNLYRTTLAANFLNVVTPGAPPTNTAVDHANGYALLTAGQTIAADPGDGGRLRFGYATRGTLSRTPLALPVLPAALAAPPFASIAAPQLPRQFLRVVVVDADWHLLGNRLAATRNAIPGDDANTPTDILPPVRDRIAINYAVDGLNTLAAIDGVLARFAAAGTGMVMACSPAFASVGLPPLPAPGNSVGWPAFPAAVGAPGMVGNVSPATGTTAQWLTSPSQDVLLTIPAAATTKDAHVRAYTRRFIEIESIGNQPSFVRGDGGAALADGVTPLQILLVNPLGLGAGDPHPAGAALDLDIVITPRAGKRRLWSGIRLPLATGGVPVLNAFGGTDRLPLVPLSMQGWCAVPLFGLPRAIVPAGGGTLATISRGLASEGVPRTGPRLPLMARFETVVAAGIPDAAATNGALSWQAVVTGARWMPESRSAAHAMGNPGNPAGPDVHAAGASVSGALAYDFAWHALRRAKPPIPFPGAPALLDGWLIFGAGDNMNEPATPATDAAPNAGTGIGAALQTVAGICENPELSLAPESAFTSPTTVQDIVNFISNAINPGGTPPTPSLANGDRLLAQVRREYFVAKNGRRDALWSLRRALGEARELIYIEGAQFARTAVAGAPQKHALDLAQVIIDRMTAHKSLHVVVALPRETDFAQTPPPMNFETFVQQALAARKDLVAAFPLALQARLAVFHPVGFPGRSTAIRSSVIIVDDVYSLVGTSHFRRRGMTFDGAADLASFDRVIEDGYSKKLRDFRRALMATRLGITVANGPASASAEWVALAQPRSAFGVVRNMLEQGGLGNIKPLWDGNNPDVLPASLAAADPDGVDGVSLLGTLAGFLSKG
;
A
#
# COMPACT_ATOMS: atom_id res chain seq x y z
N MET A 1 -19.15 0.68 -41.04
CA MET A 1 -18.12 1.70 -40.73
C MET A 1 -16.77 1.08 -41.05
N ASN A 2 -16.17 1.43 -42.20
CA ASN A 2 -14.87 0.89 -42.58
C ASN A 2 -13.80 1.53 -41.69
N ILE A 3 -13.22 0.75 -40.77
CA ILE A 3 -12.05 1.15 -39.99
C ILE A 3 -10.88 1.19 -40.97
N THR A 4 -10.66 2.36 -41.57
CA THR A 4 -9.51 2.63 -42.43
C THR A 4 -8.29 2.84 -41.54
N ARG A 5 -7.23 2.07 -41.76
CA ARG A 5 -5.92 2.30 -41.12
C ARG A 5 -5.42 3.66 -41.59
N PHE A 6 -5.33 4.63 -40.68
CA PHE A 6 -4.70 5.91 -40.93
C PHE A 6 -3.22 5.70 -41.26
N THR A 7 -2.80 6.07 -42.46
CA THR A 7 -1.37 6.13 -42.80
C THR A 7 -0.74 7.40 -42.21
N THR A 8 0.55 7.39 -41.93
CA THR A 8 1.29 8.55 -41.38
C THR A 8 1.14 9.80 -42.27
N ALA A 9 1.15 9.62 -43.60
CA ALA A 9 0.95 10.72 -44.55
C ALA A 9 -0.47 11.32 -44.50
N GLN A 10 -1.50 10.49 -44.32
CA GLN A 10 -2.88 10.96 -44.15
C GLN A 10 -3.06 11.69 -42.81
N ALA A 11 -2.41 11.24 -41.74
CA ALA A 11 -2.40 11.92 -40.46
C ALA A 11 -1.69 13.29 -40.57
N GLN A 12 -0.56 13.36 -41.28
CA GLN A 12 0.19 14.59 -41.51
C GLN A 12 -0.59 15.60 -42.34
N ASN A 13 -1.23 15.17 -43.44
CA ASN A 13 -2.07 16.04 -44.28
C ASN A 13 -3.27 16.59 -43.49
N ARG A 14 -3.92 15.76 -42.67
CA ARG A 14 -5.01 16.21 -41.78
C ARG A 14 -4.54 17.21 -40.73
N LEU A 15 -3.36 16.99 -40.13
CA LEU A 15 -2.76 17.95 -39.19
C LEU A 15 -2.39 19.29 -39.87
N GLN A 16 -1.99 19.26 -41.13
CA GLN A 16 -1.70 20.46 -41.91
C GLN A 16 -2.97 21.21 -42.34
N SER A 17 -4.03 20.50 -42.73
CA SER A 17 -5.28 21.11 -43.19
C SER A 17 -6.18 21.58 -42.05
N ASP A 18 -6.35 20.75 -41.02
CA ASP A 18 -7.34 20.93 -39.95
C ASP A 18 -6.67 21.39 -38.63
N GLY A 19 -5.35 21.54 -38.61
CA GLY A 19 -4.59 21.95 -37.43
C GLY A 19 -4.78 20.99 -36.25
N LEU A 20 -4.97 21.55 -35.05
CA LEU A 20 -5.27 20.75 -33.85
C LEU A 20 -6.65 20.07 -33.90
N GLU A 21 -7.59 20.54 -34.73
CA GLU A 21 -8.92 19.92 -34.86
C GLU A 21 -8.83 18.48 -35.39
N ALA A 22 -7.78 18.16 -36.16
CA ALA A 22 -7.49 16.80 -36.64
C ALA A 22 -7.35 15.77 -35.51
N LEU A 23 -7.01 16.21 -34.30
CA LEU A 23 -6.79 15.35 -33.14
C LEU A 23 -8.08 15.08 -32.35
N GLY A 24 -9.22 15.65 -32.78
CA GLY A 24 -10.54 15.43 -32.19
C GLY A 24 -10.59 15.76 -30.70
N LEU A 25 -11.25 14.92 -29.91
CA LEU A 25 -11.38 15.08 -28.45
C LEU A 25 -10.03 15.15 -27.71
N THR A 26 -8.94 14.65 -28.30
CA THR A 26 -7.62 14.74 -27.66
C THR A 26 -6.97 16.12 -27.80
N SER A 27 -7.49 17.00 -28.67
CA SER A 27 -7.02 18.38 -28.83
C SER A 27 -7.41 19.26 -27.65
N LEU A 28 -6.57 20.26 -27.36
CA LEU A 28 -6.91 21.33 -26.41
C LEU A 28 -7.34 22.55 -27.22
N LEU A 29 -8.64 22.80 -27.27
CA LEU A 29 -9.24 23.94 -27.95
C LEU A 29 -10.08 24.75 -26.94
N LEU A 30 -9.82 26.05 -26.87
CA LEU A 30 -10.36 26.97 -25.87
C LEU A 30 -11.27 28.02 -26.53
N ALA A 31 -12.31 28.44 -25.81
CA ALA A 31 -13.24 29.47 -26.24
C ALA A 31 -12.79 30.87 -25.78
N PRO A 32 -12.92 31.92 -26.62
CA PRO A 32 -12.59 33.29 -26.22
C PRO A 32 -13.64 33.92 -25.28
N ARG A 33 -14.84 33.33 -25.16
CA ARG A 33 -15.95 33.83 -24.33
C ARG A 33 -16.70 32.68 -23.66
N TRP A 34 -17.27 32.95 -22.48
CA TRP A 34 -18.10 31.98 -21.72
C TRP A 34 -19.56 32.40 -21.61
N SER A 35 -19.89 33.63 -21.99
CA SER A 35 -21.27 34.07 -22.22
C SER A 35 -21.36 34.70 -23.60
N ALA A 36 -22.47 34.45 -24.30
CA ALA A 36 -22.70 35.02 -25.61
C ALA A 36 -22.74 36.57 -25.58
N ASN A 37 -23.42 37.16 -24.59
CA ASN A 37 -23.82 38.58 -24.66
C ASN A 37 -23.68 39.38 -23.35
N ALA A 38 -23.31 38.77 -22.21
CA ALA A 38 -23.30 39.49 -20.92
C ALA A 38 -22.10 39.11 -20.04
N ALA A 39 -21.70 40.03 -19.16
CA ALA A 39 -20.68 39.76 -18.16
C ALA A 39 -21.26 38.86 -17.04
N PRO A 40 -20.60 37.73 -16.71
CA PRO A 40 -20.95 36.92 -15.55
C PRO A 40 -20.82 37.67 -14.22
N VAL A 41 -21.57 37.23 -13.21
CA VAL A 41 -21.42 37.72 -11.82
C VAL A 41 -20.60 36.72 -11.01
N PHE A 42 -19.55 37.18 -10.33
CA PHE A 42 -18.69 36.35 -9.50
C PHE A 42 -19.11 36.35 -8.03
N ASN A 43 -19.32 35.16 -7.47
CA ASN A 43 -19.49 34.96 -6.04
C ASN A 43 -18.16 34.50 -5.42
N THR A 44 -17.54 35.40 -4.64
CA THR A 44 -16.22 35.17 -4.02
C THR A 44 -16.24 34.07 -2.96
N ALA A 45 -17.33 33.95 -2.18
CA ALA A 45 -17.45 32.98 -1.10
C ALA A 45 -17.73 31.56 -1.60
N ALA A 46 -18.51 31.44 -2.68
CA ALA A 46 -18.83 30.14 -3.30
C ALA A 46 -17.82 29.72 -4.38
N LEU A 47 -16.96 30.64 -4.83
CA LEU A 47 -16.08 30.47 -5.99
C LEU A 47 -16.83 30.04 -7.26
N THR A 48 -17.98 30.65 -7.52
CA THR A 48 -18.85 30.36 -8.67
C THR A 48 -19.10 31.58 -9.55
N LEU A 49 -19.46 31.35 -10.82
CA LEU A 49 -19.99 32.38 -11.71
C LEU A 49 -21.47 32.13 -12.00
N SER A 50 -22.27 33.18 -11.99
CA SER A 50 -23.64 33.18 -12.52
C SER A 50 -23.61 33.72 -13.95
N VAL A 51 -24.00 32.88 -14.91
CA VAL A 51 -23.83 33.12 -16.35
C VAL A 51 -25.17 33.03 -17.08
N THR A 52 -25.46 33.98 -17.96
CA THR A 52 -26.57 33.90 -18.92
C THR A 52 -26.03 33.52 -20.31
N GLN A 53 -26.80 32.73 -21.07
CA GLN A 53 -26.38 32.22 -22.40
C GLN A 53 -24.97 31.61 -22.38
N LEU A 54 -24.79 30.61 -21.51
CA LEU A 54 -23.52 29.95 -21.26
C LEU A 54 -22.94 29.30 -22.53
N CYS A 55 -21.67 29.58 -22.80
CA CYS A 55 -20.88 28.92 -23.84
C CYS A 55 -19.89 27.94 -23.21
N SER A 56 -19.59 26.84 -23.90
CA SER A 56 -18.59 25.88 -23.44
C SER A 56 -17.19 26.51 -23.42
N PRO A 57 -16.42 26.41 -22.32
CA PRO A 57 -15.10 27.04 -22.22
C PRO A 57 -14.04 26.33 -23.06
N PHE A 58 -14.24 25.05 -23.36
CA PHE A 58 -13.31 24.20 -24.11
C PHE A 58 -14.04 23.06 -24.84
N LEU A 59 -13.35 22.43 -25.79
CA LEU A 59 -13.79 21.18 -26.42
C LEU A 59 -13.76 20.04 -25.39
N GLY A 60 -14.86 19.33 -25.23
CA GLY A 60 -14.94 18.23 -24.26
C GLY A 60 -16.13 17.32 -24.41
N LEU A 61 -16.35 16.52 -23.37
CA LEU A 61 -17.53 15.66 -23.22
C LEU A 61 -18.49 16.29 -22.22
N LEU A 62 -19.71 16.59 -22.68
CA LEU A 62 -20.83 17.00 -21.84
C LEU A 62 -21.58 15.76 -21.35
N ARG A 63 -21.78 15.67 -20.03
CA ARG A 63 -22.53 14.62 -19.35
C ARG A 63 -23.51 15.24 -18.38
N TRP A 64 -24.65 14.60 -18.20
CA TRP A 64 -25.64 15.00 -17.21
C TRP A 64 -25.62 13.99 -16.09
N LEU A 65 -25.45 14.47 -14.85
CA LEU A 65 -25.37 13.61 -13.68
C LEU A 65 -26.50 13.96 -12.71
N PRO A 66 -27.09 12.95 -12.05
CA PRO A 66 -28.09 13.18 -11.01
C PRO A 66 -27.51 13.95 -9.82
N HIS A 67 -26.19 13.81 -9.59
CA HIS A 67 -25.46 14.51 -8.53
C HIS A 67 -24.02 14.78 -8.96
N GLY A 68 -23.38 15.76 -8.32
CA GLY A 68 -21.98 16.14 -8.55
C GLY A 68 -21.02 15.62 -7.48
N HIS A 69 -21.24 14.44 -6.89
CA HIS A 69 -20.50 13.97 -5.70
C HIS A 69 -18.98 13.87 -5.85
N ASP A 70 -18.49 13.81 -7.08
CA ASP A 70 -17.06 13.79 -7.39
C ASP A 70 -16.39 15.16 -7.26
N TYR A 71 -17.18 16.21 -7.06
CA TYR A 71 -16.74 17.59 -7.04
C TYR A 71 -17.06 18.23 -5.70
N THR A 72 -16.20 19.13 -5.24
CA THR A 72 -16.43 19.89 -4.00
C THR A 72 -16.79 21.34 -4.26
N ASP A 73 -17.58 21.93 -3.37
CA ASP A 73 -17.73 23.38 -3.30
C ASP A 73 -16.51 24.07 -2.63
N ALA A 74 -16.61 25.39 -2.45
CA ALA A 74 -15.60 26.20 -1.79
C ALA A 74 -15.36 25.82 -0.32
N GLN A 75 -16.35 25.21 0.34
CA GLN A 75 -16.29 24.76 1.72
C GLN A 75 -15.75 23.32 1.82
N GLY A 76 -15.41 22.69 0.69
CA GLY A 76 -14.90 21.32 0.62
C GLY A 76 -16.00 20.25 0.71
N ALA A 77 -17.28 20.64 0.72
CA ALA A 77 -18.40 19.71 0.79
C ALA A 77 -18.71 19.11 -0.61
N PRO A 78 -19.10 17.84 -0.70
CA PRO A 78 -19.55 17.24 -1.97
C PRO A 78 -20.75 17.97 -2.55
N ILE A 79 -20.76 18.15 -3.86
CA ILE A 79 -21.87 18.77 -4.58
C ILE A 79 -23.02 17.75 -4.71
N ASP A 80 -24.10 17.94 -3.95
CA ASP A 80 -25.26 17.04 -3.92
C ASP A 80 -26.49 17.58 -4.67
N VAL A 81 -26.26 18.12 -5.87
CA VAL A 81 -27.33 18.61 -6.75
C VAL A 81 -27.15 18.08 -8.18
N PRO A 82 -28.24 17.97 -8.97
CA PRO A 82 -28.15 17.66 -10.39
C PRO A 82 -27.20 18.61 -11.11
N CYS A 83 -26.36 18.06 -11.98
CA CYS A 83 -25.34 18.86 -12.65
C CYS A 83 -25.06 18.44 -14.09
N GLY A 84 -24.70 19.43 -14.90
CA GLY A 84 -24.01 19.22 -16.17
C GLY A 84 -22.51 19.24 -15.94
N VAL A 85 -21.78 18.35 -16.59
CA VAL A 85 -20.33 18.23 -16.48
C VAL A 85 -19.72 18.31 -17.87
N ILE A 86 -18.92 19.33 -18.13
CA ILE A 86 -18.09 19.43 -19.32
C ILE A 86 -16.66 19.13 -18.91
N ALA A 87 -16.14 17.99 -19.35
CA ALA A 87 -14.80 17.52 -18.99
C ALA A 87 -13.89 17.44 -20.21
N LEU A 88 -12.63 17.85 -20.04
CA LEU A 88 -11.57 17.61 -21.01
C LEU A 88 -11.33 16.10 -21.17
N HIS A 89 -10.95 15.69 -22.37
CA HIS A 89 -10.40 14.36 -22.57
C HIS A 89 -9.06 14.23 -21.80
N PRO A 90 -8.71 13.06 -21.22
CA PRO A 90 -7.47 12.89 -20.48
C PRO A 90 -6.20 13.36 -21.21
N HIS A 91 -6.06 13.03 -22.51
CA HIS A 91 -4.96 13.56 -23.33
C HIS A 91 -4.97 15.08 -23.54
N ALA A 92 -6.15 15.73 -23.55
CA ALA A 92 -6.25 17.19 -23.66
C ALA A 92 -5.85 17.86 -22.33
N ALA A 93 -6.23 17.27 -21.20
CA ALA A 93 -5.79 17.70 -19.87
C ALA A 93 -4.26 17.60 -19.70
N GLU A 94 -3.65 16.50 -20.14
CA GLU A 94 -2.18 16.33 -20.18
C GLU A 94 -1.49 17.39 -21.05
N ARG A 95 -2.10 17.77 -22.18
CA ARG A 95 -1.58 18.85 -23.04
C ARG A 95 -1.68 20.21 -22.35
N LEU A 96 -2.81 20.52 -21.71
CA LEU A 96 -2.99 21.72 -20.90
C LEU A 96 -1.90 21.78 -19.81
N PHE A 97 -1.63 20.66 -19.15
CA PHE A 97 -0.57 20.57 -18.15
C PHE A 97 0.81 20.93 -18.70
N ARG A 98 1.21 20.33 -19.83
CA ARG A 98 2.52 20.61 -20.45
C ARG A 98 2.64 22.06 -20.90
N LEU A 99 1.58 22.62 -21.49
CA LEU A 99 1.57 24.01 -21.95
C LEU A 99 1.65 24.99 -20.79
N ALA A 100 0.84 24.78 -19.75
CA ALA A 100 0.87 25.59 -18.53
C ALA A 100 2.23 25.48 -17.83
N SER A 101 2.84 24.29 -17.77
CA SER A 101 4.19 24.12 -17.22
C SER A 101 5.22 24.94 -18.01
N ALA A 102 5.20 24.87 -19.34
CA ALA A 102 6.11 25.65 -20.18
C ALA A 102 5.84 27.17 -20.12
N ARG A 103 4.61 27.60 -19.82
CA ARG A 103 4.22 29.02 -19.73
C ARG A 103 4.50 29.64 -18.36
N TYR A 104 4.25 28.91 -17.28
CA TYR A 104 4.19 29.48 -15.93
C TYR A 104 5.28 28.95 -14.98
N ALA A 105 5.98 27.86 -15.32
CA ALA A 105 6.94 27.22 -14.43
C ALA A 105 8.38 27.38 -14.93
N PRO A 106 9.13 28.42 -14.50
CA PRO A 106 10.53 28.59 -14.89
C PRO A 106 11.42 27.43 -14.39
N SER A 107 11.02 26.75 -13.31
CA SER A 107 11.67 25.55 -12.78
C SER A 107 11.21 24.23 -13.43
N GLY A 108 10.28 24.29 -14.40
CA GLY A 108 9.68 23.12 -15.03
C GLY A 108 8.59 22.40 -14.20
N GLN A 109 8.30 22.87 -12.98
CA GLN A 109 7.23 22.31 -12.14
C GLN A 109 6.06 23.30 -11.99
N LEU A 110 4.89 22.93 -12.51
CA LEU A 110 3.69 23.74 -12.38
C LEU A 110 3.09 23.66 -10.97
N MET A 111 2.88 24.83 -10.36
CA MET A 111 2.29 24.97 -9.02
C MET A 111 0.77 25.23 -9.07
N HIS A 112 0.27 25.74 -10.18
CA HIS A 112 -1.13 26.14 -10.35
C HIS A 112 -2.05 24.93 -10.60
N PRO A 113 -3.16 24.79 -9.86
CA PRO A 113 -4.22 23.83 -10.21
C PRO A 113 -4.80 24.15 -11.59
N LEU A 114 -5.09 23.12 -12.39
CA LEU A 114 -5.59 23.28 -13.75
C LEU A 114 -7.06 22.87 -13.89
N PRO A 115 -7.87 23.66 -14.60
CA PRO A 115 -9.29 23.37 -14.81
C PRO A 115 -9.47 22.29 -15.88
N VAL A 116 -9.78 21.07 -15.44
CA VAL A 116 -10.08 19.96 -16.37
C VAL A 116 -11.57 19.74 -16.55
N THR A 117 -12.38 20.30 -15.65
CA THR A 117 -13.84 20.18 -15.65
C THR A 117 -14.50 21.52 -15.35
N MET A 118 -15.56 21.83 -16.10
CA MET A 118 -16.56 22.84 -15.74
C MET A 118 -17.86 22.13 -15.35
N LEU A 119 -18.44 22.54 -14.22
CA LEU A 119 -19.68 22.00 -13.69
C LEU A 119 -20.78 23.07 -13.72
N LEU A 120 -21.98 22.65 -14.10
CA LEU A 120 -23.19 23.47 -14.21
C LEU A 120 -24.21 22.98 -13.19
N ARG A 121 -24.76 23.87 -12.36
CA ARG A 121 -25.84 23.54 -11.41
C ARG A 121 -27.18 23.48 -12.15
N LEU A 122 -27.97 22.43 -11.92
CA LEU A 122 -29.28 22.22 -12.54
C LEU A 122 -30.40 22.13 -11.52
N ALA A 123 -31.63 22.36 -11.97
CA ALA A 123 -32.84 22.25 -11.15
C ALA A 123 -33.43 20.82 -11.12
N GLY A 124 -33.08 19.97 -12.07
CA GLY A 124 -33.59 18.59 -12.18
C GLY A 124 -32.60 17.69 -12.90
N VAL A 125 -32.79 16.37 -12.79
CA VAL A 125 -31.91 15.34 -13.37
C VAL A 125 -32.27 15.06 -14.82
N PRO A 126 -31.44 15.45 -15.80
CA PRO A 126 -31.65 15.03 -17.18
C PRO A 126 -31.17 13.60 -17.39
N ASN A 127 -31.95 12.81 -18.12
CA ASN A 127 -31.52 11.48 -18.57
C ASN A 127 -31.15 11.53 -20.05
N GLU A 128 -29.88 11.85 -20.32
CA GLU A 128 -29.34 12.02 -21.67
C GLU A 128 -27.99 11.34 -21.79
N THR A 129 -27.70 10.78 -22.97
CA THR A 129 -26.39 10.18 -23.25
C THR A 129 -25.30 11.24 -23.34
N PRO A 130 -24.06 10.93 -22.89
CA PRO A 130 -22.92 11.81 -23.09
C PRO A 130 -22.74 12.23 -24.54
N ARG A 131 -22.42 13.50 -24.78
CA ARG A 131 -22.15 14.03 -26.12
C ARG A 131 -20.90 14.89 -26.15
N ARG A 132 -20.29 14.98 -27.33
CA ARG A 132 -19.24 15.96 -27.62
C ARG A 132 -19.85 17.37 -27.66
N ILE A 133 -19.12 18.35 -27.12
CA ILE A 133 -19.45 19.77 -27.23
C ILE A 133 -18.20 20.54 -27.67
N GLU A 134 -18.33 21.40 -28.68
CA GLU A 134 -17.20 22.21 -29.14
C GLU A 134 -16.96 23.42 -28.22
N ALA A 135 -15.76 23.97 -28.25
CA ALA A 135 -15.45 25.19 -27.51
C ALA A 135 -16.27 26.37 -28.08
N GLY A 136 -16.88 27.19 -27.23
CA GLY A 136 -17.63 28.38 -27.63
C GLY A 136 -19.07 28.12 -28.08
N ASP A 137 -19.46 26.85 -28.28
CA ASP A 137 -20.86 26.50 -28.53
C ASP A 137 -21.71 26.86 -27.30
N THR A 138 -22.91 27.41 -27.55
CA THR A 138 -23.91 27.57 -26.50
C THR A 138 -24.24 26.22 -25.90
N VAL A 139 -24.15 26.09 -24.58
CA VAL A 139 -24.47 24.84 -23.90
C VAL A 139 -25.96 24.57 -24.10
N PRO A 140 -26.33 23.44 -24.75
CA PRO A 140 -27.73 23.20 -25.03
C PRO A 140 -28.44 22.82 -23.75
N ALA A 141 -29.72 23.18 -23.65
CA ALA A 141 -30.56 22.69 -22.58
C ALA A 141 -30.71 21.17 -22.66
N PRO A 142 -30.78 20.48 -21.52
CA PRO A 142 -31.21 19.10 -21.50
C PRO A 142 -32.64 18.94 -22.03
N LEU A 143 -32.93 17.79 -22.62
CA LEU A 143 -34.18 17.43 -23.26
C LEU A 143 -35.31 17.55 -22.24
N GLY A 144 -36.29 18.40 -22.56
CA GLY A 144 -37.46 18.63 -21.71
C GLY A 144 -37.20 19.43 -20.44
N THR A 145 -35.98 19.93 -20.18
CA THR A 145 -35.67 20.74 -18.99
C THR A 145 -34.86 21.99 -19.38
N PRO A 146 -35.40 23.21 -19.21
CA PRO A 146 -34.64 24.42 -19.52
C PRO A 146 -33.44 24.56 -18.58
N LEU A 147 -32.34 25.14 -19.09
CA LEU A 147 -31.24 25.54 -18.23
C LEU A 147 -31.70 26.66 -17.29
N PRO A 148 -31.26 26.67 -16.02
CA PRO A 148 -31.49 27.79 -15.13
C PRO A 148 -30.97 29.11 -15.74
N ALA A 149 -31.65 30.23 -15.49
CA ALA A 149 -31.20 31.54 -15.92
C ALA A 149 -31.15 32.48 -14.70
N PRO A 150 -29.96 32.86 -14.19
CA PRO A 150 -28.63 32.48 -14.66
C PRO A 150 -28.24 31.03 -14.31
N VAL A 151 -27.34 30.43 -15.09
CA VAL A 151 -26.69 29.16 -14.77
C VAL A 151 -25.54 29.43 -13.80
N VAL A 152 -25.49 28.70 -12.69
CA VAL A 152 -24.35 28.76 -11.77
C VAL A 152 -23.31 27.72 -12.21
N ILE A 153 -22.07 28.18 -12.43
CA ILE A 153 -20.95 27.33 -12.84
C ILE A 153 -19.78 27.38 -11.85
N SER A 154 -19.02 26.28 -11.80
CA SER A 154 -17.74 26.15 -11.09
C SER A 154 -16.73 25.39 -11.93
N PHE A 155 -15.44 25.60 -11.66
CA PHE A 155 -14.35 24.86 -12.29
C PHE A 155 -13.66 23.96 -11.27
N HIS A 156 -13.21 22.80 -11.73
CA HIS A 156 -12.59 21.78 -10.89
C HIS A 156 -11.33 21.23 -11.53
N ASP A 157 -10.39 20.86 -10.66
CA ASP A 157 -9.19 20.14 -11.06
C ASP A 157 -9.47 18.64 -11.25
N ASN A 158 -8.40 17.89 -11.50
CA ASN A 158 -8.45 16.45 -11.75
C ASN A 158 -8.85 15.61 -10.52
N ARG A 159 -8.79 16.18 -9.31
CA ARG A 159 -9.29 15.58 -8.06
C ARG A 159 -10.72 16.03 -7.73
N GLY A 160 -11.35 16.81 -8.61
CA GLY A 160 -12.68 17.38 -8.40
C GLY A 160 -12.70 18.57 -7.43
N LEU A 161 -11.53 19.08 -7.02
CA LEU A 161 -11.43 20.20 -6.10
C LEU A 161 -11.66 21.52 -6.83
N ILE A 162 -12.45 22.40 -6.22
CA ILE A 162 -12.83 23.67 -6.83
C ILE A 162 -11.62 24.59 -7.10
N ILE A 163 -11.69 25.29 -8.23
CA ILE A 163 -10.73 26.31 -8.65
C ILE A 163 -11.48 27.63 -8.81
N CYS A 164 -10.86 28.74 -8.43
CA CYS A 164 -11.44 30.06 -8.64
C CYS A 164 -11.67 30.33 -10.15
N PRO A 165 -12.93 30.57 -10.59
CA PRO A 165 -13.26 30.74 -12.01
C PRO A 165 -12.62 31.99 -12.63
N VAL A 166 -12.41 33.06 -11.85
CA VAL A 166 -11.71 34.27 -12.29
C VAL A 166 -10.23 33.99 -12.61
N ALA A 167 -9.57 33.12 -11.83
CA ALA A 167 -8.21 32.68 -12.11
C ALA A 167 -8.14 31.76 -13.34
N VAL A 168 -9.17 30.94 -13.56
CA VAL A 168 -9.28 30.13 -14.79
C VAL A 168 -9.41 31.02 -16.03
N ALA A 169 -10.21 32.09 -15.95
CA ALA A 169 -10.35 33.04 -17.05
C ALA A 169 -9.02 33.75 -17.36
N ALA A 170 -8.28 34.18 -16.33
CA ALA A 170 -6.94 34.74 -16.47
C ALA A 170 -5.97 33.78 -17.17
N LEU A 171 -5.96 32.51 -16.76
CA LEU A 171 -5.11 31.47 -17.35
C LEU A 171 -5.46 31.21 -18.82
N PHE A 172 -6.74 31.05 -19.16
CA PHE A 172 -7.15 30.83 -20.54
C PHE A 172 -6.92 32.05 -21.44
N ALA A 173 -7.10 33.27 -20.92
CA ALA A 173 -6.79 34.49 -21.65
C ALA A 173 -5.30 34.53 -22.03
N ASP A 174 -4.41 34.30 -21.05
CA ASP A 174 -2.95 34.30 -21.28
C ASP A 174 -2.52 33.17 -22.24
N LEU A 175 -3.08 31.95 -22.11
CA LEU A 175 -2.76 30.85 -23.02
C LEU A 175 -3.19 31.12 -24.46
N ILE A 176 -4.39 31.66 -24.69
CA ILE A 176 -4.87 32.00 -26.05
C ILE A 176 -4.02 33.11 -26.66
N THR A 177 -3.64 34.12 -25.87
CA THR A 177 -2.77 35.20 -26.34
C THR A 177 -1.36 34.69 -26.64
N GLY A 178 -0.82 33.81 -25.80
CA GLY A 178 0.52 33.24 -25.99
C GLY A 178 0.60 32.18 -27.10
N LEU A 179 -0.49 31.46 -27.35
CA LEU A 179 -0.61 30.43 -28.38
C LEU A 179 -1.96 30.57 -29.10
N PRO A 180 -2.06 31.44 -30.12
CA PRO A 180 -3.33 31.68 -30.83
C PRO A 180 -3.95 30.41 -31.43
N GLY A 181 -3.15 29.37 -31.72
CA GLY A 181 -3.62 28.07 -32.21
C GLY A 181 -4.45 27.26 -31.19
N LEU A 182 -4.47 27.64 -29.91
CA LEU A 182 -5.36 27.05 -28.91
C LEU A 182 -6.79 27.60 -29.00
N ARG A 183 -6.99 28.77 -29.62
CA ARG A 183 -8.31 29.32 -29.84
C ARG A 183 -9.04 28.46 -30.86
N TYR A 184 -10.24 28.00 -30.52
CA TYR A 184 -11.06 27.30 -31.50
C TYR A 184 -11.49 28.26 -32.62
N ALA A 185 -11.14 27.94 -33.86
CA ALA A 185 -11.32 28.84 -34.99
C ALA A 185 -12.80 29.15 -35.27
N LYS A 186 -13.69 28.20 -34.97
CA LYS A 186 -15.14 28.35 -35.18
C LYS A 186 -15.87 28.98 -33.98
N ALA A 187 -15.17 29.23 -32.86
CA ALA A 187 -15.77 29.92 -31.73
C ALA A 187 -15.99 31.41 -32.07
N THR A 188 -17.24 31.86 -31.92
CA THR A 188 -17.66 33.25 -32.15
C THR A 188 -17.23 34.17 -30.99
N GLY A 189 -17.03 35.47 -31.28
CA GLY A 189 -16.64 36.50 -30.30
C GLY A 189 -15.12 36.66 -30.08
N ALA A 190 -14.73 37.55 -29.19
CA ALA A 190 -13.36 37.88 -28.84
C ALA A 190 -13.13 37.90 -27.31
N PRO A 191 -11.88 37.70 -26.83
CA PRO A 191 -11.58 37.73 -25.39
C PRO A 191 -11.98 39.01 -24.66
N GLY A 192 -12.07 40.14 -25.37
CA GLY A 192 -12.45 41.45 -24.81
C GLY A 192 -13.95 41.74 -24.76
N ASP A 193 -14.80 40.89 -25.34
CA ASP A 193 -16.26 41.08 -25.32
C ASP A 193 -16.80 41.03 -23.87
N ALA A 194 -18.01 41.55 -23.62
CA ALA A 194 -18.61 41.59 -22.28
C ALA A 194 -18.64 40.22 -21.56
N GLY A 195 -18.91 39.13 -22.29
CA GLY A 195 -18.84 37.74 -21.81
C GLY A 195 -17.50 37.03 -22.05
N GLY A 196 -16.49 37.78 -22.47
CA GLY A 196 -15.14 37.34 -22.83
C GLY A 196 -14.25 37.07 -21.63
N LEU A 197 -13.13 36.37 -21.87
CA LEU A 197 -12.17 36.00 -20.82
C LEU A 197 -11.56 37.22 -20.11
N THR A 198 -11.30 38.33 -20.81
CA THR A 198 -10.64 39.50 -20.23
C THR A 198 -11.52 40.19 -19.18
N PRO A 199 -12.81 40.54 -19.44
CA PRO A 199 -13.68 41.06 -18.40
C PRO A 199 -13.92 40.10 -17.24
N ILE A 200 -14.04 38.78 -17.50
CA ILE A 200 -14.22 37.78 -16.43
C ILE A 200 -12.99 37.73 -15.52
N SER A 201 -11.78 37.79 -16.10
CA SER A 201 -10.53 37.81 -15.33
C SER A 201 -10.36 39.06 -14.46
N ALA A 202 -11.08 40.14 -14.77
CA ALA A 202 -11.05 41.40 -14.04
C ALA A 202 -12.06 41.47 -12.88
N LEU A 203 -12.94 40.48 -12.71
CA LEU A 203 -13.97 40.46 -11.66
C LEU A 203 -13.39 40.38 -10.23
N ALA A 204 -12.13 39.96 -10.07
CA ALA A 204 -11.41 39.98 -8.80
C ALA A 204 -9.89 39.99 -9.02
N THR A 205 -9.14 40.62 -8.11
CA THR A 205 -7.67 40.73 -8.17
C THR A 205 -7.00 40.03 -6.98
N GLY A 206 -5.67 39.87 -7.04
CA GLY A 206 -4.85 39.29 -5.97
C GLY A 206 -4.61 37.78 -6.11
N ASN A 207 -3.75 37.20 -5.26
CA ASN A 207 -3.43 35.78 -5.29
C ASN A 207 -4.21 35.06 -4.18
N LEU A 208 -5.12 34.17 -4.57
CA LEU A 208 -5.90 33.38 -3.62
C LEU A 208 -5.21 32.04 -3.38
N VAL A 209 -4.98 31.71 -2.11
CA VAL A 209 -4.39 30.44 -1.68
C VAL A 209 -5.45 29.65 -0.93
N GLN A 210 -5.69 28.40 -1.36
CA GLN A 210 -6.52 27.43 -0.64
C GLN A 210 -5.63 26.50 0.20
N PHE A 211 -6.05 26.21 1.43
CA PHE A 211 -5.36 25.29 2.33
C PHE A 211 -6.16 23.99 2.44
N ALA A 212 -5.56 22.90 1.99
CA ALA A 212 -6.17 21.58 2.00
C ALA A 212 -5.34 20.58 2.83
N ASP A 213 -5.98 19.56 3.37
CA ASP A 213 -5.29 18.37 3.84
C ASP A 213 -4.84 17.48 2.65
N LEU A 214 -4.12 16.40 2.94
CA LEU A 214 -3.68 15.45 1.92
C LEU A 214 -4.85 14.75 1.20
N HIS A 215 -5.94 14.47 1.92
CA HIS A 215 -7.15 13.88 1.35
C HIS A 215 -7.90 14.85 0.42
N GLY A 216 -7.60 16.15 0.47
CA GLY A 216 -8.22 17.20 -0.33
C GLY A 216 -9.40 17.88 0.35
N ASN A 217 -9.66 17.64 1.65
CA ASN A 217 -10.58 18.48 2.43
C ASN A 217 -9.89 19.82 2.74
N LEU A 218 -10.67 20.83 3.13
CA LEU A 218 -10.08 22.03 3.73
C LEU A 218 -9.32 21.64 5.00
N TYR A 219 -8.10 22.18 5.16
CA TYR A 219 -7.28 21.88 6.32
C TYR A 219 -7.96 22.39 7.59
N ARG A 220 -8.04 21.54 8.61
CA ARG A 220 -8.53 21.89 9.95
C ARG A 220 -7.44 21.61 10.97
N THR A 221 -7.23 22.57 11.86
CA THR A 221 -6.20 22.49 12.90
C THR A 221 -6.42 21.29 13.80
N THR A 222 -5.43 20.40 13.90
CA THR A 222 -5.51 19.19 14.75
C THR A 222 -5.26 19.53 16.22
N LEU A 223 -4.37 20.48 16.49
CA LEU A 223 -4.08 21.10 17.78
C LEU A 223 -4.20 22.63 17.69
N ALA A 224 -4.34 23.30 18.83
CA ALA A 224 -4.54 24.75 18.86
C ALA A 224 -3.37 25.54 18.23
N ALA A 225 -2.15 25.02 18.31
CA ALA A 225 -0.95 25.63 17.73
C ALA A 225 -0.64 25.14 16.30
N ASN A 226 -1.40 24.18 15.77
CA ASN A 226 -1.14 23.57 14.46
C ASN A 226 -1.88 24.36 13.36
N PHE A 227 -1.50 25.62 13.16
CA PHE A 227 -2.03 26.45 12.08
C PHE A 227 -0.92 27.12 11.26
N LEU A 228 -1.29 27.57 10.06
CA LEU A 228 -0.43 28.37 9.18
C LEU A 228 -0.67 29.87 9.36
N ASN A 229 0.39 30.63 9.10
CA ASN A 229 0.44 32.09 9.14
C ASN A 229 0.81 32.67 7.77
N VAL A 230 0.22 33.82 7.45
CA VAL A 230 0.75 34.72 6.43
C VAL A 230 1.81 35.62 7.08
N VAL A 231 3.03 35.57 6.57
CA VAL A 231 4.20 36.27 7.10
C VAL A 231 4.63 37.38 6.12
N THR A 232 4.77 38.59 6.65
CA THR A 232 5.22 39.77 5.87
C THR A 232 6.73 40.01 6.08
N PRO A 233 7.53 40.22 5.02
CA PRO A 233 8.96 40.48 5.16
C PRO A 233 9.27 41.76 5.93
N GLY A 234 10.27 41.72 6.82
CA GLY A 234 10.87 42.92 7.41
C GLY A 234 10.10 43.61 8.54
N ALA A 235 8.96 43.07 8.98
CA ALA A 235 8.24 43.52 10.17
C ALA A 235 8.45 42.52 11.34
N PRO A 236 8.48 42.97 12.61
CA PRO A 236 8.28 42.06 13.75
C PRO A 236 6.94 41.32 13.55
N PRO A 237 6.78 40.07 14.04
CA PRO A 237 5.82 39.12 13.50
C PRO A 237 4.37 39.56 13.76
N THR A 238 3.82 40.37 12.85
CA THR A 238 2.37 40.41 12.64
C THR A 238 2.00 39.19 11.80
N ASN A 239 2.18 38.01 12.39
CA ASN A 239 1.68 36.76 11.84
C ASN A 239 0.16 36.88 11.78
N THR A 240 -0.38 36.95 10.57
CA THR A 240 -1.83 36.87 10.40
C THR A 240 -2.18 35.41 10.28
N ALA A 241 -2.81 34.86 11.32
CA ALA A 241 -3.28 33.49 11.30
C ALA A 241 -4.23 33.29 10.12
N VAL A 242 -4.01 32.23 9.35
CA VAL A 242 -4.93 31.84 8.29
C VAL A 242 -6.23 31.39 8.94
N ASP A 243 -7.36 31.88 8.43
CA ASP A 243 -8.68 31.40 8.83
C ASP A 243 -8.94 30.02 8.23
N HIS A 244 -8.63 28.98 9.00
CA HIS A 244 -8.87 27.58 8.63
C HIS A 244 -10.34 27.16 8.74
N ALA A 245 -11.24 28.03 9.22
CA ALA A 245 -12.68 27.77 9.13
C ALA A 245 -13.18 27.94 7.69
N ASN A 246 -12.63 28.93 6.98
CA ASN A 246 -12.91 29.18 5.56
C ASN A 246 -11.89 28.50 4.64
N GLY A 247 -10.65 28.29 5.08
CA GLY A 247 -9.61 27.53 4.36
C GLY A 247 -8.93 28.31 3.23
N TYR A 248 -9.00 29.65 3.23
CA TYR A 248 -8.40 30.51 2.22
C TYR A 248 -7.65 31.70 2.82
N ALA A 249 -6.63 32.18 2.10
CA ALA A 249 -5.98 33.46 2.37
C ALA A 249 -5.63 34.19 1.07
N LEU A 250 -5.57 35.52 1.12
CA LEU A 250 -4.99 36.34 0.07
C LEU A 250 -3.50 36.54 0.35
N LEU A 251 -2.67 36.38 -0.67
CA LEU A 251 -1.22 36.55 -0.58
C LEU A 251 -0.76 37.69 -1.49
N THR A 252 -0.16 38.73 -0.89
CA THR A 252 0.41 39.88 -1.62
C THR A 252 1.88 39.64 -1.96
N ALA A 253 2.46 40.49 -2.82
CA ALA A 253 3.85 40.35 -3.23
C ALA A 253 4.80 40.45 -2.03
N GLY A 254 5.75 39.52 -1.95
CA GLY A 254 6.72 39.41 -0.85
C GLY A 254 6.23 38.62 0.36
N GLN A 255 4.93 38.43 0.55
CA GLN A 255 4.43 37.60 1.66
C GLN A 255 4.72 36.11 1.45
N THR A 256 4.86 35.40 2.57
CA THR A 256 5.07 33.94 2.59
C THR A 256 4.07 33.24 3.50
N ILE A 257 3.92 31.94 3.32
CA ILE A 257 3.17 31.05 4.20
C ILE A 257 4.14 30.27 5.07
N ALA A 258 3.95 30.27 6.38
CA ALA A 258 4.78 29.49 7.31
C ALA A 258 3.92 28.83 8.41
N ALA A 259 4.42 27.76 9.02
CA ALA A 259 3.83 27.19 10.22
C ALA A 259 3.99 28.13 11.42
N ASP A 260 3.05 28.05 12.35
CA ASP A 260 3.20 28.73 13.64
C ASP A 260 4.39 28.18 14.43
N PRO A 261 5.19 29.03 15.11
CA PRO A 261 6.31 28.58 15.94
C PRO A 261 5.91 27.61 17.06
N GLY A 262 4.65 27.64 17.51
CA GLY A 262 4.11 26.76 18.54
C GLY A 262 3.72 25.35 18.08
N ASP A 263 3.84 25.02 16.79
CA ASP A 263 3.41 23.72 16.23
C ASP A 263 4.30 22.53 16.64
N GLY A 264 5.38 22.78 17.39
CA GLY A 264 6.29 21.74 17.87
C GLY A 264 7.04 20.99 16.76
N GLY A 265 7.15 21.57 15.56
CA GLY A 265 7.83 20.89 14.45
C GLY A 265 6.97 19.89 13.69
N ARG A 266 5.66 19.80 13.95
CA ARG A 266 4.77 18.76 13.42
C ARG A 266 4.28 19.03 12.00
N LEU A 267 4.04 20.29 11.64
CA LEU A 267 3.46 20.62 10.35
C LEU A 267 4.47 20.46 9.21
N ARG A 268 3.98 19.92 8.10
CA ARG A 268 4.61 19.99 6.78
C ARG A 268 3.64 20.59 5.78
N PHE A 269 4.13 21.42 4.88
CA PHE A 269 3.31 22.08 3.89
C PHE A 269 4.06 22.30 2.57
N GLY A 270 3.31 22.40 1.48
CA GLY A 270 3.84 22.52 0.11
C GLY A 270 2.73 22.68 -0.92
N TYR A 271 3.08 23.02 -2.15
CA TYR A 271 2.10 23.15 -3.23
C TYR A 271 1.47 21.81 -3.62
N ALA A 272 0.15 21.81 -3.83
CA ALA A 272 -0.64 20.61 -4.08
C ALA A 272 -0.44 20.02 -5.48
N THR A 273 -0.26 20.85 -6.51
CA THR A 273 -0.16 20.37 -7.90
C THR A 273 1.13 19.61 -8.11
N ARG A 274 2.28 20.24 -7.83
CA ARG A 274 3.59 19.59 -7.74
C ARG A 274 4.40 20.29 -6.67
N GLY A 275 4.93 19.57 -5.70
CA GLY A 275 5.65 20.20 -4.60
C GLY A 275 6.28 19.19 -3.67
N THR A 276 7.13 19.66 -2.76
CA THR A 276 7.66 18.84 -1.67
C THR A 276 7.19 19.44 -0.35
N LEU A 277 6.52 18.63 0.46
CA LEU A 277 6.07 19.05 1.79
C LEU A 277 7.30 19.21 2.69
N SER A 278 7.48 20.40 3.24
CA SER A 278 8.61 20.76 4.09
C SER A 278 8.16 21.75 5.18
N ARG A 279 9.12 22.33 5.90
CA ARG A 279 8.88 23.47 6.81
C ARG A 279 9.35 24.81 6.24
N THR A 280 9.88 24.80 5.01
CA THR A 280 10.39 26.01 4.37
C THR A 280 9.21 26.94 4.06
N PRO A 281 9.26 28.22 4.46
CA PRO A 281 8.23 29.18 4.11
C PRO A 281 7.94 29.20 2.60
N LEU A 282 6.67 29.14 2.21
CA LEU A 282 6.26 29.16 0.81
C LEU A 282 6.02 30.59 0.35
N ALA A 283 6.83 31.03 -0.61
CA ALA A 283 6.62 32.28 -1.34
C ALA A 283 5.80 32.04 -2.61
N LEU A 284 5.09 33.07 -3.10
CA LEU A 284 4.40 33.02 -4.39
C LEU A 284 5.31 32.50 -5.51
N PRO A 285 4.83 31.57 -6.37
CA PRO A 285 5.61 31.11 -7.51
C PRO A 285 5.92 32.28 -8.44
N VAL A 286 7.19 32.42 -8.80
CA VAL A 286 7.64 33.47 -9.71
C VAL A 286 7.26 33.10 -11.13
N LEU A 287 6.51 33.97 -11.81
CA LEU A 287 6.24 33.83 -13.24
C LEU A 287 7.49 34.17 -14.06
N PRO A 288 7.77 33.45 -15.15
CA PRO A 288 8.97 33.67 -15.96
C PRO A 288 8.97 35.07 -16.58
N ALA A 289 10.08 35.79 -16.42
CA ALA A 289 10.25 37.13 -17.03
C ALA A 289 10.46 37.06 -18.56
N ALA A 290 10.99 35.94 -19.05
CA ALA A 290 11.18 35.64 -20.46
C ALA A 290 10.90 34.15 -20.73
N LEU A 291 10.44 33.83 -21.94
CA LEU A 291 10.11 32.46 -22.34
C LEU A 291 11.08 31.95 -23.41
N ALA A 292 11.54 30.71 -23.25
CA ALA A 292 12.33 30.04 -24.27
C ALA A 292 11.41 29.56 -25.42
N ALA A 293 11.81 29.82 -26.66
CA ALA A 293 11.16 29.24 -27.83
C ALA A 293 11.68 27.83 -28.11
N PRO A 294 10.87 26.88 -28.62
CA PRO A 294 9.39 26.75 -28.66
C PRO A 294 8.81 26.05 -27.39
N PRO A 295 7.48 26.04 -27.13
CA PRO A 295 6.38 26.40 -28.05
C PRO A 295 5.98 27.88 -28.04
N PHE A 296 6.41 28.66 -27.05
CA PHE A 296 6.13 30.09 -26.99
C PHE A 296 7.21 30.83 -27.79
N ALA A 297 6.82 31.63 -28.79
CA ALA A 297 7.77 32.59 -29.38
C ALA A 297 8.27 33.56 -28.29
N SER A 298 9.26 34.42 -28.57
CA SER A 298 9.78 35.44 -27.63
C SER A 298 8.73 36.52 -27.28
N ILE A 299 7.64 36.11 -26.62
CA ILE A 299 6.46 36.87 -26.27
C ILE A 299 6.68 37.50 -24.89
N ALA A 300 5.95 38.59 -24.60
CA ALA A 300 5.85 39.21 -23.28
C ALA A 300 5.54 38.20 -22.16
N ALA A 301 6.06 38.49 -20.97
CA ALA A 301 5.92 37.69 -19.76
C ALA A 301 4.44 37.36 -19.45
N PRO A 302 4.14 36.18 -18.85
CA PRO A 302 2.77 35.78 -18.54
C PRO A 302 2.03 36.80 -17.69
N GLN A 303 0.77 37.08 -18.03
CA GLN A 303 -0.07 38.05 -17.32
C GLN A 303 -1.24 37.33 -16.64
N LEU A 304 -1.17 37.19 -15.31
CA LEU A 304 -2.24 36.60 -14.49
C LEU A 304 -2.75 37.61 -13.46
N PRO A 305 -3.80 38.40 -13.78
CA PRO A 305 -4.39 39.39 -12.85
C PRO A 305 -4.87 38.79 -11.51
N ARG A 306 -5.20 37.49 -11.53
CA ARG A 306 -5.54 36.68 -10.36
C ARG A 306 -4.90 35.31 -10.49
N GLN A 307 -4.17 34.89 -9.46
CA GLN A 307 -3.67 33.52 -9.35
C GLN A 307 -4.48 32.73 -8.33
N PHE A 308 -4.64 31.44 -8.58
CA PHE A 308 -5.18 30.49 -7.63
C PHE A 308 -4.11 29.42 -7.35
N LEU A 309 -3.79 29.24 -6.09
CA LEU A 309 -2.82 28.26 -5.62
C LEU A 309 -3.47 27.38 -4.57
N ARG A 310 -2.99 26.15 -4.45
CA ARG A 310 -3.38 25.25 -3.37
C ARG A 310 -2.15 24.78 -2.62
N VAL A 311 -2.20 24.91 -1.30
CA VAL A 311 -1.20 24.42 -0.37
C VAL A 311 -1.80 23.23 0.36
N VAL A 312 -1.09 22.11 0.33
CA VAL A 312 -1.38 20.95 1.20
C VAL A 312 -0.69 21.18 2.52
N VAL A 313 -1.39 20.89 3.61
CA VAL A 313 -0.93 20.99 4.99
C VAL A 313 -1.17 19.67 5.69
N VAL A 314 -0.17 19.17 6.38
CA VAL A 314 -0.27 17.91 7.13
C VAL A 314 0.38 18.06 8.49
N ASP A 315 -0.34 17.63 9.52
CA ASP A 315 0.23 17.29 10.81
C ASP A 315 0.64 15.81 10.75
N ALA A 316 1.94 15.53 10.70
CA ALA A 316 2.46 14.20 10.42
C ALA A 316 2.04 13.16 11.47
N ASP A 317 1.96 13.56 12.74
CA ASP A 317 1.54 12.70 13.86
C ASP A 317 0.05 12.34 13.76
N TRP A 318 -0.81 13.33 13.52
CA TRP A 318 -2.24 13.07 13.25
C TRP A 318 -2.40 12.15 12.05
N HIS A 319 -1.60 12.40 11.01
CA HIS A 319 -1.69 11.65 9.76
C HIS A 319 -1.26 10.20 9.89
N LEU A 320 -0.25 9.89 10.71
CA LEU A 320 0.29 8.54 10.79
C LEU A 320 -0.12 7.76 12.05
N LEU A 321 -0.47 8.44 13.14
CA LEU A 321 -0.83 7.78 14.40
C LEU A 321 -2.33 7.83 14.70
N GLY A 322 -3.07 8.69 13.98
CA GLY A 322 -4.49 8.91 14.23
C GLY A 322 -4.78 9.81 15.43
N ASN A 323 -6.03 9.83 15.89
CA ASN A 323 -6.40 10.63 17.06
C ASN A 323 -5.97 9.93 18.37
N ARG A 324 -4.79 10.29 18.86
CA ARG A 324 -4.23 9.81 20.15
C ARG A 324 -4.62 10.68 21.34
N LEU A 325 -5.64 11.53 21.20
CA LEU A 325 -6.19 12.36 22.28
C LEU A 325 -7.48 11.74 22.81
N ALA A 326 -7.86 12.06 24.05
CA ALA A 326 -9.11 11.57 24.63
C ALA A 326 -10.38 12.15 23.96
N ALA A 327 -10.28 13.36 23.41
CA ALA A 327 -11.41 14.08 22.82
C ALA A 327 -11.57 13.78 21.32
N THR A 328 -12.82 13.75 20.85
CA THR A 328 -13.12 13.74 19.42
C THR A 328 -12.61 15.02 18.76
N ARG A 329 -11.87 14.85 17.66
CA ARG A 329 -11.26 15.94 16.88
C ARG A 329 -11.51 15.65 15.40
N ASN A 330 -11.90 16.66 14.63
CA ASN A 330 -12.23 16.50 13.20
C ASN A 330 -13.18 15.31 12.91
N ALA A 331 -14.18 15.09 13.77
CA ALA A 331 -15.10 13.95 13.75
C ALA A 331 -14.45 12.55 13.91
N ILE A 332 -13.16 12.47 14.22
CA ILE A 332 -12.46 11.23 14.58
C ILE A 332 -12.43 11.11 16.10
N PRO A 333 -13.08 10.08 16.70
CA PRO A 333 -13.03 9.91 18.15
C PRO A 333 -11.65 9.47 18.64
N GLY A 334 -11.39 9.73 19.92
CA GLY A 334 -10.13 9.41 20.59
C GLY A 334 -9.81 7.92 20.72
N ASP A 335 -8.58 7.62 21.15
CA ASP A 335 -8.12 6.27 21.45
C ASP A 335 -8.63 5.76 22.83
N ASP A 336 -8.14 4.60 23.26
CA ASP A 336 -8.50 3.98 24.53
C ASP A 336 -7.76 4.55 25.75
N ALA A 337 -6.86 5.51 25.56
CA ALA A 337 -6.00 6.13 26.57
C ALA A 337 -5.09 5.17 27.36
N ASN A 338 -4.94 3.92 26.91
CA ASN A 338 -4.10 2.90 27.58
C ASN A 338 -2.60 3.07 27.31
N THR A 339 -2.26 3.95 26.37
CA THR A 339 -0.89 4.29 25.99
C THR A 339 -0.59 5.73 26.38
N PRO A 340 0.36 5.97 27.31
CA PRO A 340 0.84 7.32 27.60
C PRO A 340 1.37 8.02 26.35
N THR A 341 1.15 9.33 26.26
CA THR A 341 1.44 10.14 25.06
C THR A 341 2.93 10.19 24.71
N ASP A 342 3.80 10.07 25.70
CA ASP A 342 5.25 10.14 25.54
C ASP A 342 5.87 8.82 25.03
N ILE A 343 5.12 7.72 25.04
CA ILE A 343 5.54 6.41 24.50
C ILE A 343 4.79 6.03 23.21
N LEU A 344 4.14 7.00 22.57
CA LEU A 344 3.59 6.82 21.24
C LEU A 344 4.71 6.52 20.23
N PRO A 345 4.42 5.80 19.14
CA PRO A 345 5.42 5.56 18.11
C PRO A 345 5.93 6.89 17.55
N PRO A 346 7.26 7.10 17.46
CA PRO A 346 7.80 8.33 16.89
C PRO A 346 7.50 8.40 15.39
N VAL A 347 7.13 9.59 14.91
CA VAL A 347 7.03 9.86 13.48
C VAL A 347 8.38 10.35 12.96
N ARG A 348 8.92 9.64 11.97
CA ARG A 348 10.25 9.87 11.41
C ARG A 348 10.14 10.58 10.06
N ASP A 349 10.82 11.71 9.93
CA ASP A 349 10.86 12.53 8.72
C ASP A 349 12.16 12.33 7.93
N ARG A 350 12.14 12.66 6.64
CA ARG A 350 13.27 12.59 5.70
C ARG A 350 13.91 11.20 5.60
N ILE A 351 13.08 10.17 5.63
CA ILE A 351 13.53 8.78 5.51
C ILE A 351 13.40 8.28 4.08
N ALA A 352 14.28 7.36 3.66
CA ALA A 352 14.07 6.64 2.42
C ALA A 352 13.05 5.53 2.68
N ILE A 353 11.99 5.49 1.87
CA ILE A 353 11.03 4.39 1.82
C ILE A 353 10.95 3.92 0.37
N ASN A 354 11.16 2.63 0.15
CA ASN A 354 10.95 1.98 -1.15
C ASN A 354 10.03 0.78 -0.97
N TYR A 355 8.90 0.79 -1.68
CA TYR A 355 7.89 -0.26 -1.60
C TYR A 355 8.18 -1.39 -2.59
N ALA A 356 7.86 -2.62 -2.18
CA ALA A 356 7.98 -3.84 -2.97
C ALA A 356 6.58 -4.45 -3.16
N VAL A 357 6.25 -4.85 -4.40
CA VAL A 357 4.89 -5.29 -4.79
C VAL A 357 4.64 -6.80 -4.64
N ASP A 358 5.71 -7.58 -4.48
CA ASP A 358 5.67 -9.04 -4.38
C ASP A 358 6.82 -9.57 -3.52
N GLY A 359 6.80 -10.89 -3.30
CA GLY A 359 7.78 -11.55 -2.45
C GLY A 359 9.20 -11.49 -3.03
N LEU A 360 9.36 -11.52 -4.35
CA LEU A 360 10.67 -11.47 -4.99
C LEU A 360 11.36 -10.12 -4.78
N ASN A 361 10.65 -9.01 -5.03
CA ASN A 361 11.16 -7.66 -4.79
C ASN A 361 11.47 -7.43 -3.30
N THR A 362 10.65 -8.00 -2.42
CA THR A 362 10.85 -7.93 -0.97
C THR A 362 12.10 -8.68 -0.53
N LEU A 363 12.31 -9.91 -1.01
CA LEU A 363 13.52 -10.68 -0.71
C LEU A 363 14.78 -10.04 -1.30
N ALA A 364 14.68 -9.35 -2.44
CA ALA A 364 15.79 -8.57 -2.98
C ALA A 364 16.14 -7.37 -2.10
N ALA A 365 15.14 -6.68 -1.54
CA ALA A 365 15.38 -5.64 -0.56
C ALA A 365 16.12 -6.17 0.70
N ILE A 366 15.78 -7.39 1.14
CA ILE A 366 16.50 -8.06 2.24
C ILE A 366 17.95 -8.34 1.85
N ASP A 367 18.22 -8.84 0.62
CA ASP A 367 19.60 -8.99 0.14
C ASP A 367 20.34 -7.65 0.16
N GLY A 368 19.74 -6.56 -0.30
CA GLY A 368 20.37 -5.23 -0.29
C GLY A 368 20.82 -4.79 1.11
N VAL A 369 19.97 -4.98 2.12
CA VAL A 369 20.31 -4.66 3.52
C VAL A 369 21.48 -5.52 4.03
N LEU A 370 21.44 -6.82 3.76
CA LEU A 370 22.43 -7.77 4.27
C LEU A 370 23.75 -7.74 3.48
N ALA A 371 23.70 -7.44 2.18
CA ALA A 371 24.87 -7.20 1.35
C ALA A 371 25.63 -5.97 1.81
N ARG A 372 24.91 -4.89 2.16
CA ARG A 372 25.49 -3.69 2.77
C ARG A 372 26.19 -4.00 4.08
N PHE A 373 25.54 -4.79 4.95
CA PHE A 373 26.12 -5.22 6.22
C PHE A 373 27.38 -6.09 6.01
N ALA A 374 27.31 -7.08 5.12
CA ALA A 374 28.44 -7.94 4.79
C ALA A 374 29.64 -7.15 4.25
N ALA A 375 29.39 -6.13 3.42
CA ALA A 375 30.44 -5.26 2.88
C ALA A 375 31.11 -4.40 3.97
N ALA A 376 30.37 -3.96 4.99
CA ALA A 376 30.92 -3.20 6.11
C ALA A 376 31.76 -4.06 7.07
N GLY A 377 31.48 -5.36 7.16
CA GLY A 377 32.19 -6.33 8.01
C GLY A 377 31.99 -6.14 9.52
N THR A 378 31.35 -5.05 9.94
CA THR A 378 31.10 -4.68 11.34
C THR A 378 29.73 -4.00 11.46
N GLY A 379 29.15 -4.00 12.66
CA GLY A 379 27.85 -3.40 12.94
C GLY A 379 26.93 -4.35 13.69
N MET A 380 25.63 -4.25 13.43
CA MET A 380 24.59 -5.04 14.09
C MET A 380 23.58 -5.56 13.08
N VAL A 381 23.07 -6.77 13.29
CA VAL A 381 22.04 -7.39 12.46
C VAL A 381 21.09 -8.22 13.31
N MET A 382 19.80 -8.13 12.99
CA MET A 382 18.74 -8.88 13.65
C MET A 382 17.60 -9.15 12.67
N ALA A 383 16.92 -10.27 12.86
CA ALA A 383 15.75 -10.62 12.08
C ALA A 383 14.68 -11.31 12.92
N CYS A 384 13.42 -11.08 12.57
CA CYS A 384 12.31 -11.92 12.98
C CYS A 384 11.52 -12.36 11.75
N SER A 385 10.96 -13.56 11.79
CA SER A 385 10.10 -14.12 10.74
C SER A 385 9.27 -15.26 11.34
N PRO A 386 8.07 -15.55 10.83
CA PRO A 386 7.31 -16.71 11.28
C PRO A 386 8.11 -18.03 11.16
N ALA A 387 8.92 -18.14 10.12
CA ALA A 387 9.85 -19.24 9.88
C ALA A 387 11.09 -18.78 9.08
N PHE A 388 12.21 -19.48 9.27
CA PHE A 388 13.43 -19.27 8.49
C PHE A 388 13.83 -20.57 7.80
N ALA A 389 14.29 -20.45 6.55
CA ALA A 389 14.98 -21.50 5.82
C ALA A 389 16.11 -20.89 4.98
N SER A 390 17.15 -21.68 4.75
CA SER A 390 18.19 -21.34 3.77
C SER A 390 17.54 -21.18 2.40
N VAL A 391 17.60 -19.97 1.84
CA VAL A 391 17.03 -19.63 0.53
C VAL A 391 17.95 -18.61 -0.12
N GLY A 392 18.35 -18.88 -1.36
CA GLY A 392 19.15 -17.93 -2.14
C GLY A 392 18.33 -16.67 -2.44
N LEU A 393 18.69 -15.55 -1.82
CA LEU A 393 18.03 -14.27 -2.02
C LEU A 393 18.43 -13.69 -3.39
N PRO A 394 17.47 -13.19 -4.19
CA PRO A 394 17.78 -12.46 -5.42
C PRO A 394 18.57 -11.18 -5.08
N PRO A 395 19.56 -10.78 -5.88
CA PRO A 395 20.30 -9.56 -5.63
C PRO A 395 19.41 -8.32 -5.82
N LEU A 396 19.58 -7.30 -4.99
CA LEU A 396 18.96 -5.99 -5.23
C LEU A 396 19.59 -5.34 -6.46
N PRO A 397 18.84 -5.09 -7.55
CA PRO A 397 19.39 -4.49 -8.74
C PRO A 397 19.58 -2.97 -8.57
N ALA A 398 20.42 -2.38 -9.43
CA ALA A 398 20.53 -0.94 -9.52
C ALA A 398 19.18 -0.28 -9.88
N PRO A 399 18.94 0.99 -9.49
CA PRO A 399 17.70 1.69 -9.81
C PRO A 399 17.36 1.62 -11.31
N GLY A 400 16.10 1.30 -11.63
CA GLY A 400 15.61 1.16 -13.02
C GLY A 400 15.74 -0.24 -13.62
N ASN A 401 16.45 -1.17 -12.97
CA ASN A 401 16.56 -2.56 -13.42
C ASN A 401 15.54 -3.47 -12.71
N SER A 402 15.17 -4.58 -13.38
CA SER A 402 14.20 -5.55 -12.85
C SER A 402 14.88 -6.60 -11.94
N VAL A 403 14.24 -6.92 -10.82
CA VAL A 403 14.60 -8.04 -9.92
C VAL A 403 14.18 -9.40 -10.52
N GLY A 404 13.14 -9.39 -11.36
CA GLY A 404 12.47 -10.59 -11.85
C GLY A 404 12.95 -11.11 -13.20
N TRP A 405 12.35 -12.22 -13.61
CA TRP A 405 12.55 -12.79 -14.94
C TRP A 405 12.31 -11.75 -16.06
N PRO A 406 13.10 -11.75 -17.15
CA PRO A 406 14.19 -12.67 -17.48
C PRO A 406 15.57 -12.22 -16.97
N ALA A 407 15.66 -11.19 -16.12
CA ALA A 407 16.93 -10.67 -15.64
C ALA A 407 17.59 -11.61 -14.60
N PHE A 408 16.78 -12.27 -13.78
CA PHE A 408 17.24 -13.18 -12.73
C PHE A 408 16.60 -14.57 -12.86
N PRO A 409 17.36 -15.66 -12.64
CA PRO A 409 18.82 -15.73 -12.48
C PRO A 409 19.57 -15.24 -13.72
N ALA A 410 20.86 -14.91 -13.62
CA ALA A 410 21.65 -14.49 -14.78
C ALA A 410 21.67 -15.59 -15.87
N ALA A 411 21.68 -15.20 -17.15
CA ALA A 411 21.75 -16.15 -18.26
C ALA A 411 23.14 -16.79 -18.36
N VAL A 412 23.21 -18.08 -18.72
CA VAL A 412 24.47 -18.83 -18.86
C VAL A 412 24.86 -18.97 -20.36
N GLY A 413 24.42 -18.03 -21.21
CA GLY A 413 24.78 -17.92 -22.62
C GLY A 413 23.71 -17.22 -23.48
N ALA A 414 23.82 -17.36 -24.80
CA ALA A 414 22.79 -16.88 -25.73
C ALA A 414 21.54 -17.78 -25.62
N PRO A 415 20.35 -17.23 -25.28
CA PRO A 415 19.11 -18.01 -25.22
C PRO A 415 18.79 -18.62 -26.59
N GLY A 416 18.60 -19.94 -26.65
CA GLY A 416 18.22 -20.63 -27.88
C GLY A 416 16.74 -20.48 -28.22
N MET A 417 16.36 -20.71 -29.48
CA MET A 417 14.95 -20.83 -29.90
C MET A 417 14.48 -22.29 -29.74
N VAL A 418 13.23 -22.48 -29.32
CA VAL A 418 12.61 -23.81 -29.14
C VAL A 418 12.34 -24.48 -30.50
N GLY A 419 12.63 -25.78 -30.62
CA GLY A 419 11.88 -26.67 -31.53
C GLY A 419 10.49 -27.01 -30.98
N ASN A 420 9.54 -27.49 -31.78
CA ASN A 420 8.19 -27.85 -31.31
C ASN A 420 8.10 -29.25 -30.63
N VAL A 421 9.17 -29.72 -29.99
CA VAL A 421 9.18 -31.04 -29.35
C VAL A 421 8.32 -30.99 -28.08
N SER A 422 7.38 -31.94 -27.97
CA SER A 422 6.55 -32.07 -26.76
C SER A 422 7.40 -32.59 -25.61
N PRO A 423 7.32 -32.00 -24.39
CA PRO A 423 7.93 -32.55 -23.21
C PRO A 423 7.26 -33.85 -22.74
N ALA A 424 6.19 -34.33 -23.38
CA ALA A 424 5.67 -35.68 -23.14
C ALA A 424 6.54 -36.76 -23.79
N THR A 425 7.30 -36.43 -24.83
CA THR A 425 8.09 -37.41 -25.58
C THR A 425 9.40 -37.70 -24.85
N GLY A 426 9.54 -38.90 -24.29
CA GLY A 426 10.77 -39.37 -23.64
C GLY A 426 10.95 -38.95 -22.17
N THR A 427 9.97 -38.26 -21.59
CA THR A 427 9.99 -37.90 -20.16
C THR A 427 9.66 -39.11 -19.29
N THR A 428 10.34 -39.25 -18.16
CA THR A 428 10.17 -40.36 -17.20
C THR A 428 9.91 -39.83 -15.79
N ALA A 429 9.24 -40.63 -14.96
CA ALA A 429 8.97 -40.32 -13.55
C ALA A 429 9.34 -41.52 -12.65
N GLN A 430 10.08 -41.25 -11.57
CA GLN A 430 10.59 -42.27 -10.67
C GLN A 430 10.38 -41.87 -9.21
N TRP A 431 9.91 -42.80 -8.38
CA TRP A 431 9.95 -42.66 -6.93
C TRP A 431 11.40 -42.49 -6.45
N LEU A 432 11.60 -41.56 -5.53
CA LEU A 432 12.83 -41.54 -4.75
C LEU A 432 12.95 -42.81 -3.90
N THR A 433 14.17 -43.14 -3.49
CA THR A 433 14.43 -44.31 -2.66
C THR A 433 13.58 -44.25 -1.37
N SER A 434 12.89 -45.36 -1.06
CA SER A 434 12.07 -45.51 0.15
C SER A 434 12.89 -45.16 1.42
N PRO A 435 12.32 -44.47 2.42
CA PRO A 435 10.89 -44.19 2.68
C PRO A 435 10.35 -42.85 2.13
N SER A 436 10.87 -42.33 1.01
CA SER A 436 10.37 -41.07 0.44
C SER A 436 9.04 -41.21 -0.34
N GLN A 437 8.24 -40.14 -0.32
CA GLN A 437 7.01 -39.99 -1.13
C GLN A 437 7.22 -39.07 -2.33
N ASP A 438 8.45 -38.61 -2.55
CA ASP A 438 8.78 -37.66 -3.60
C ASP A 438 9.07 -38.39 -4.91
N VAL A 439 8.87 -37.68 -6.01
CA VAL A 439 9.07 -38.21 -7.37
C VAL A 439 10.07 -37.35 -8.12
N LEU A 440 11.03 -37.99 -8.77
CA LEU A 440 11.94 -37.37 -9.73
C LEU A 440 11.33 -37.44 -11.13
N LEU A 441 11.14 -36.28 -11.77
CA LEU A 441 10.74 -36.13 -13.16
C LEU A 441 11.98 -35.82 -14.01
N THR A 442 12.22 -36.57 -15.09
CA THR A 442 13.34 -36.32 -16.01
C THR A 442 12.81 -36.00 -17.40
N ILE A 443 13.07 -34.78 -17.90
CA ILE A 443 12.63 -34.28 -19.21
C ILE A 443 13.84 -34.27 -20.17
N PRO A 444 13.74 -34.83 -21.39
CA PRO A 444 14.85 -34.83 -22.34
C PRO A 444 15.32 -33.43 -22.71
N ALA A 445 16.64 -33.26 -22.88
CA ALA A 445 17.26 -31.99 -23.27
C ALA A 445 16.60 -31.37 -24.51
N ALA A 446 16.30 -32.20 -25.53
CA ALA A 446 15.67 -31.77 -26.78
C ALA A 446 14.26 -31.17 -26.62
N ALA A 447 13.57 -31.44 -25.52
CA ALA A 447 12.25 -30.86 -25.22
C ALA A 447 12.35 -29.54 -24.41
N THR A 448 13.55 -29.16 -23.99
CA THR A 448 13.79 -27.97 -23.15
C THR A 448 14.72 -27.00 -23.86
N THR A 449 14.43 -25.71 -23.77
CA THR A 449 15.29 -24.68 -24.38
C THR A 449 16.35 -24.23 -23.39
N LYS A 450 17.59 -23.99 -23.87
CA LYS A 450 18.64 -23.42 -23.03
C LYS A 450 18.15 -22.16 -22.32
N ASP A 451 18.46 -22.07 -21.03
CA ASP A 451 18.10 -20.96 -20.15
C ASP A 451 16.59 -20.78 -19.95
N ALA A 452 15.74 -21.75 -20.34
CA ALA A 452 14.31 -21.69 -20.07
C ALA A 452 14.00 -22.19 -18.65
N HIS A 453 13.04 -21.53 -18.02
CA HIS A 453 12.43 -22.03 -16.80
C HIS A 453 11.38 -23.09 -17.15
N VAL A 454 11.46 -24.24 -16.49
CA VAL A 454 10.49 -25.33 -16.63
C VAL A 454 9.84 -25.59 -15.28
N ARG A 455 8.52 -25.54 -15.24
CA ARG A 455 7.72 -25.87 -14.05
C ARG A 455 6.73 -26.97 -14.36
N ALA A 456 6.72 -28.01 -13.52
CA ALA A 456 5.79 -29.11 -13.59
C ALA A 456 4.77 -28.99 -12.45
N TYR A 457 3.49 -28.84 -12.77
CA TYR A 457 2.38 -28.81 -11.82
C TYR A 457 1.75 -30.20 -11.72
N THR A 458 1.70 -30.76 -10.53
CA THR A 458 1.06 -32.05 -10.29
C THR A 458 -0.46 -31.88 -10.28
N ARG A 459 -1.20 -32.80 -10.89
CA ARG A 459 -2.65 -32.82 -10.84
C ARG A 459 -3.10 -33.79 -9.77
N ARG A 460 -3.93 -33.31 -8.86
CA ARG A 460 -4.67 -34.17 -7.93
C ARG A 460 -6.14 -34.11 -8.29
N PHE A 461 -6.71 -35.26 -8.64
CA PHE A 461 -8.12 -35.35 -8.95
C PHE A 461 -8.91 -35.40 -7.65
N ILE A 462 -9.87 -34.49 -7.52
CA ILE A 462 -10.77 -34.39 -6.38
C ILE A 462 -12.20 -34.47 -6.91
N GLU A 463 -13.06 -35.13 -6.15
CA GLU A 463 -14.49 -35.05 -6.38
C GLU A 463 -14.95 -33.63 -6.02
N ILE A 464 -15.64 -32.97 -6.95
CA ILE A 464 -16.19 -31.63 -6.72
C ILE A 464 -17.70 -31.77 -6.78
N GLU A 465 -18.34 -31.85 -5.61
CA GLU A 465 -19.80 -32.01 -5.46
C GLU A 465 -20.61 -31.03 -6.34
N SER A 466 -20.12 -29.80 -6.51
CA SER A 466 -20.81 -28.77 -7.29
C SER A 466 -20.82 -28.99 -8.82
N ILE A 467 -20.13 -30.01 -9.34
CA ILE A 467 -20.09 -30.38 -10.77
C ILE A 467 -20.65 -31.81 -10.98
N GLY A 468 -21.27 -32.39 -9.95
CA GLY A 468 -21.64 -33.81 -9.89
C GLY A 468 -20.42 -34.70 -9.64
N ASN A 469 -20.63 -36.01 -9.54
CA ASN A 469 -19.57 -37.02 -9.26
C ASN A 469 -18.52 -37.18 -10.39
N GLN A 470 -18.33 -36.16 -11.24
CA GLN A 470 -17.26 -36.12 -12.23
C GLN A 470 -15.98 -35.57 -11.59
N PRO A 471 -14.86 -36.31 -11.61
CA PRO A 471 -13.61 -35.86 -11.02
C PRO A 471 -13.07 -34.64 -11.77
N SER A 472 -12.83 -33.55 -11.05
CA SER A 472 -12.05 -32.40 -11.51
C SER A 472 -10.65 -32.47 -10.90
N PHE A 473 -9.76 -31.52 -11.19
CA PHE A 473 -8.41 -31.53 -10.62
C PHE A 473 -7.96 -30.18 -10.08
N VAL A 474 -7.14 -30.25 -9.04
CA VAL A 474 -6.36 -29.12 -8.51
C VAL A 474 -4.90 -29.27 -8.90
N ARG A 475 -4.23 -28.15 -9.17
CA ARG A 475 -2.78 -28.13 -9.42
C ARG A 475 -2.03 -27.94 -8.10
N GLY A 476 -1.23 -28.93 -7.71
CA GLY A 476 -0.30 -28.83 -6.58
C GLY A 476 0.88 -27.90 -6.88
N ASP A 477 1.72 -27.65 -5.86
CA ASP A 477 2.85 -26.72 -5.96
C ASP A 477 3.90 -27.17 -6.98
N GLY A 478 4.05 -28.50 -7.12
CA GLY A 478 4.84 -29.13 -8.15
C GLY A 478 6.34 -28.99 -7.93
N GLY A 479 7.10 -28.97 -9.02
CA GLY A 479 8.55 -28.79 -9.04
C GLY A 479 8.98 -27.90 -10.19
N ALA A 480 10.18 -27.33 -10.10
CA ALA A 480 10.71 -26.47 -11.14
C ALA A 480 12.22 -26.65 -11.31
N ALA A 481 12.72 -26.28 -12.49
CA ALA A 481 14.13 -26.28 -12.84
C ALA A 481 14.48 -25.25 -13.92
N LEU A 482 15.76 -24.93 -14.06
CA LEU A 482 16.30 -24.21 -15.23
C LEU A 482 16.98 -25.18 -16.18
N ALA A 483 16.59 -25.15 -17.45
CA ALA A 483 17.18 -25.99 -18.48
C ALA A 483 18.51 -25.43 -18.99
N ASP A 484 19.54 -26.27 -19.13
CA ASP A 484 20.81 -25.91 -19.78
C ASP A 484 20.76 -26.11 -21.31
N GLY A 485 19.75 -26.84 -21.80
CA GLY A 485 19.54 -27.18 -23.22
C GLY A 485 20.50 -28.25 -23.75
N VAL A 486 21.29 -28.90 -22.90
CA VAL A 486 22.30 -29.89 -23.26
C VAL A 486 22.06 -31.22 -22.55
N THR A 487 21.71 -31.19 -21.26
CA THR A 487 21.48 -32.38 -20.44
C THR A 487 19.98 -32.59 -20.17
N PRO A 488 19.52 -33.83 -19.94
CA PRO A 488 18.15 -34.07 -19.48
C PRO A 488 17.87 -33.31 -18.19
N LEU A 489 16.76 -32.58 -18.15
CA LEU A 489 16.37 -31.76 -17.03
C LEU A 489 15.70 -32.61 -15.95
N GLN A 490 16.24 -32.57 -14.74
CA GLN A 490 15.69 -33.27 -13.57
C GLN A 490 14.91 -32.30 -12.66
N ILE A 491 13.71 -32.69 -12.26
CA ILE A 491 12.80 -31.91 -11.42
C ILE A 491 12.31 -32.78 -10.27
N LEU A 492 12.52 -32.33 -9.03
CA LEU A 492 11.96 -32.96 -7.84
C LEU A 492 10.51 -32.48 -7.62
N LEU A 493 9.59 -33.43 -7.48
CA LEU A 493 8.19 -33.20 -7.12
C LEU A 493 7.97 -33.71 -5.69
N VAL A 494 7.69 -32.80 -4.76
CA VAL A 494 7.46 -33.15 -3.36
C VAL A 494 6.07 -33.75 -3.19
N ASN A 495 6.01 -35.00 -2.68
CA ASN A 495 4.80 -35.78 -2.45
C ASN A 495 3.66 -35.51 -3.47
N PRO A 496 3.85 -35.77 -4.77
CA PRO A 496 2.91 -35.34 -5.80
C PRO A 496 1.52 -35.99 -5.66
N LEU A 497 1.47 -37.22 -5.12
CA LEU A 497 0.24 -37.99 -4.92
C LEU A 497 -0.46 -37.68 -3.59
N GLY A 498 0.18 -36.97 -2.66
CA GLY A 498 -0.43 -36.59 -1.37
C GLY A 498 -0.56 -37.77 -0.39
N LEU A 499 0.39 -38.69 -0.40
CA LEU A 499 0.43 -39.84 0.52
C LEU A 499 0.70 -39.36 1.95
N GLY A 500 0.11 -40.01 2.96
CA GLY A 500 0.37 -39.76 4.38
C GLY A 500 1.69 -40.37 4.83
N ALA A 501 2.38 -39.78 5.81
CA ALA A 501 3.71 -40.22 6.22
C ALA A 501 3.78 -41.72 6.52
N GLY A 502 4.65 -42.45 5.81
CA GLY A 502 4.81 -43.90 5.95
C GLY A 502 3.88 -44.76 5.08
N ASP A 503 2.94 -44.16 4.35
CA ASP A 503 2.08 -44.88 3.41
C ASP A 503 2.92 -45.58 2.30
N PRO A 504 2.59 -46.84 1.95
CA PRO A 504 3.29 -47.56 0.89
C PRO A 504 3.01 -46.95 -0.48
N HIS A 505 3.97 -47.11 -1.41
CA HIS A 505 3.76 -46.70 -2.81
C HIS A 505 2.64 -47.54 -3.46
N PRO A 506 1.60 -46.91 -4.06
CA PRO A 506 0.53 -47.67 -4.71
C PRO A 506 1.03 -48.47 -5.91
N ALA A 507 0.55 -49.71 -6.06
CA ALA A 507 0.89 -50.55 -7.21
C ALA A 507 0.33 -49.96 -8.51
N GLY A 508 1.17 -49.85 -9.55
CA GLY A 508 0.77 -49.30 -10.85
C GLY A 508 0.47 -47.80 -10.85
N ALA A 509 0.97 -47.06 -9.86
CA ALA A 509 0.76 -45.62 -9.75
C ALA A 509 1.24 -44.86 -11.01
N ALA A 510 0.46 -43.85 -11.39
CA ALA A 510 0.78 -42.93 -12.47
C ALA A 510 0.78 -41.49 -11.95
N LEU A 511 1.63 -40.67 -12.54
CA LEU A 511 1.73 -39.24 -12.27
C LEU A 511 1.03 -38.47 -13.39
N ASP A 512 -0.01 -37.71 -13.03
CA ASP A 512 -0.66 -36.74 -13.90
C ASP A 512 -0.13 -35.33 -13.64
N LEU A 513 0.31 -34.62 -14.68
CA LEU A 513 0.96 -33.33 -14.54
C LEU A 513 0.77 -32.41 -15.76
N ASP A 514 1.04 -31.12 -15.53
CA ASP A 514 1.17 -30.09 -16.56
C ASP A 514 2.59 -29.52 -16.56
N ILE A 515 3.18 -29.29 -17.73
CA ILE A 515 4.51 -28.68 -17.85
C ILE A 515 4.38 -27.31 -18.50
N VAL A 516 4.96 -26.30 -17.86
CA VAL A 516 5.13 -24.95 -18.41
C VAL A 516 6.60 -24.73 -18.72
N ILE A 517 6.88 -24.29 -19.93
CA ILE A 517 8.22 -23.83 -20.34
C ILE A 517 8.14 -22.34 -20.63
N THR A 518 8.93 -21.56 -19.90
CA THR A 518 9.02 -20.11 -20.03
C THR A 518 10.44 -19.74 -20.45
N PRO A 519 10.67 -19.43 -21.74
CA PRO A 519 11.98 -19.00 -22.21
C PRO A 519 12.31 -17.58 -21.73
N ARG A 520 13.59 -17.19 -21.77
CA ARG A 520 14.01 -15.81 -21.46
C ARG A 520 13.49 -14.81 -22.48
N ALA A 521 13.39 -15.22 -23.74
CA ALA A 521 12.83 -14.45 -24.83
C ALA A 521 11.69 -15.23 -25.48
N GLY A 522 10.55 -14.57 -25.71
CA GLY A 522 9.38 -15.16 -26.36
C GLY A 522 8.23 -15.51 -25.40
N LYS A 523 7.26 -16.28 -25.89
CA LYS A 523 6.04 -16.64 -25.16
C LYS A 523 6.25 -17.93 -24.38
N ARG A 524 5.65 -18.02 -23.18
CA ARG A 524 5.53 -19.30 -22.47
C ARG A 524 4.70 -20.30 -23.27
N ARG A 525 4.93 -21.58 -23.02
CA ARG A 525 4.13 -22.70 -23.53
C ARG A 525 3.71 -23.60 -22.38
N LEU A 526 2.47 -24.09 -22.44
CA LEU A 526 1.88 -25.00 -21.46
C LEU A 526 1.48 -26.29 -22.18
N TRP A 527 2.00 -27.41 -21.72
CA TRP A 527 1.57 -28.76 -22.10
C TRP A 527 0.81 -29.35 -20.94
N SER A 528 -0.38 -29.86 -21.24
CA SER A 528 -1.42 -30.12 -20.25
C SER A 528 -1.87 -31.57 -20.35
N GLY A 529 -2.08 -32.24 -19.21
CA GLY A 529 -2.60 -33.62 -19.17
C GLY A 529 -1.57 -34.68 -19.56
N ILE A 530 -0.33 -34.50 -19.14
CA ILE A 530 0.73 -35.49 -19.32
C ILE A 530 0.59 -36.56 -18.23
N ARG A 531 0.52 -37.84 -18.64
CA ARG A 531 0.41 -38.98 -17.73
C ARG A 531 1.62 -39.90 -17.88
N LEU A 532 2.30 -40.20 -16.78
CA LEU A 532 3.53 -41.00 -16.76
C LEU A 532 3.42 -42.15 -15.75
N PRO A 533 3.84 -43.39 -16.10
CA PRO A 533 3.98 -44.46 -15.11
C PRO A 533 5.12 -44.13 -14.13
N LEU A 534 4.94 -44.50 -12.85
CA LEU A 534 5.98 -44.32 -11.82
C LEU A 534 6.85 -45.57 -11.70
N ALA A 535 8.14 -45.42 -12.02
CA ALA A 535 9.17 -46.43 -11.77
C ALA A 535 9.87 -46.19 -10.42
N THR A 536 10.79 -47.08 -10.02
CA THR A 536 11.59 -46.94 -8.79
C THR A 536 13.04 -46.56 -9.10
N GLY A 537 13.78 -46.09 -8.09
CA GLY A 537 15.22 -45.85 -8.19
C GLY A 537 15.63 -44.42 -8.53
N GLY A 538 14.74 -43.44 -8.34
CA GLY A 538 15.09 -42.03 -8.44
C GLY A 538 16.07 -41.61 -7.34
N VAL A 539 16.99 -40.71 -7.68
CA VAL A 539 17.94 -40.09 -6.74
C VAL A 539 17.56 -38.62 -6.57
N PRO A 540 17.52 -38.07 -5.34
CA PRO A 540 17.18 -36.68 -5.12
C PRO A 540 18.14 -35.75 -5.86
N VAL A 541 17.60 -34.71 -6.49
CA VAL A 541 18.36 -33.66 -7.17
C VAL A 541 17.97 -32.32 -6.58
N LEU A 542 18.96 -31.54 -6.15
CA LEU A 542 18.77 -30.16 -5.73
C LEU A 542 18.97 -29.24 -6.93
N ASN A 543 17.99 -28.40 -7.24
CA ASN A 543 18.14 -27.40 -8.29
C ASN A 543 18.32 -26.00 -7.68
N ALA A 544 19.40 -25.32 -8.07
CA ALA A 544 19.75 -24.00 -7.56
C ALA A 544 19.24 -22.92 -8.51
N PHE A 545 18.27 -22.13 -8.06
CA PHE A 545 17.75 -20.95 -8.79
C PHE A 545 18.57 -19.68 -8.53
N GLY A 546 19.88 -19.84 -8.31
CA GLY A 546 20.81 -18.76 -7.95
C GLY A 546 20.41 -17.97 -6.70
N GLY A 547 21.05 -16.82 -6.52
CA GLY A 547 20.92 -15.97 -5.33
C GLY A 547 21.93 -16.33 -4.24
N THR A 548 22.03 -15.47 -3.23
CA THR A 548 22.96 -15.65 -2.12
C THR A 548 22.20 -16.01 -0.86
N ASP A 549 22.56 -17.11 -0.18
CA ASP A 549 22.01 -17.38 1.15
C ASP A 549 22.63 -16.41 2.16
N ARG A 550 21.81 -15.53 2.71
CA ARG A 550 22.21 -14.52 3.69
C ARG A 550 21.83 -14.89 5.12
N LEU A 551 21.10 -16.00 5.32
CA LEU A 551 20.69 -16.41 6.67
C LEU A 551 21.87 -16.60 7.63
N PRO A 552 23.03 -17.15 7.22
CA PRO A 552 24.20 -17.27 8.10
C PRO A 552 24.77 -15.95 8.62
N LEU A 553 24.46 -14.81 7.98
CA LEU A 553 24.87 -13.49 8.49
C LEU A 553 24.09 -13.07 9.73
N VAL A 554 22.91 -13.67 9.99
CA VAL A 554 22.09 -13.39 11.16
C VAL A 554 22.34 -14.49 12.20
N PRO A 555 23.05 -14.22 13.31
CA PRO A 555 23.28 -15.22 14.35
C PRO A 555 21.96 -15.78 14.90
N LEU A 556 21.93 -17.06 15.28
CA LEU A 556 20.71 -17.69 15.84
C LEU A 556 20.16 -16.94 17.07
N SER A 557 21.03 -16.31 17.86
CA SER A 557 20.64 -15.47 19.01
C SER A 557 20.03 -14.11 18.64
N MET A 558 20.04 -13.77 17.35
CA MET A 558 19.44 -12.58 16.74
C MET A 558 18.29 -12.94 15.79
N GLN A 559 17.80 -14.17 15.85
CA GLN A 559 16.64 -14.65 15.09
C GLN A 559 15.43 -14.84 16.02
N GLY A 560 14.33 -14.14 15.74
CA GLY A 560 13.04 -14.34 16.38
C GLY A 560 12.09 -15.18 15.52
N TRP A 561 11.73 -16.38 15.97
CA TRP A 561 10.88 -17.35 15.26
C TRP A 561 9.43 -17.31 15.76
N CYS A 562 8.46 -17.68 14.91
CA CYS A 562 7.07 -17.82 15.36
C CYS A 562 6.30 -18.89 14.57
N ALA A 563 6.73 -20.16 14.66
CA ALA A 563 6.01 -21.24 14.01
C ALA A 563 4.62 -21.46 14.65
N VAL A 564 3.57 -21.42 13.84
CA VAL A 564 2.17 -21.61 14.24
C VAL A 564 1.49 -22.64 13.32
N PRO A 565 1.14 -23.83 13.85
CA PRO A 565 0.53 -24.90 13.03
C PRO A 565 -0.80 -24.49 12.40
N LEU A 566 -1.58 -23.65 13.10
CA LEU A 566 -2.83 -23.06 12.60
C LEU A 566 -2.68 -22.36 11.24
N PHE A 567 -1.48 -21.86 10.92
CA PHE A 567 -1.15 -21.17 9.66
C PHE A 567 -0.10 -21.93 8.83
N GLY A 568 0.01 -23.24 9.05
CA GLY A 568 0.80 -24.15 8.22
C GLY A 568 2.29 -24.18 8.56
N LEU A 569 2.65 -23.75 9.77
CA LEU A 569 4.04 -23.72 10.24
C LEU A 569 4.19 -24.64 11.48
N PRO A 570 4.67 -25.89 11.33
CA PRO A 570 4.73 -26.84 12.44
C PRO A 570 5.69 -26.37 13.54
N ARG A 571 5.38 -26.70 14.80
CA ARG A 571 6.26 -26.39 15.94
C ARG A 571 7.35 -27.45 16.06
N ALA A 572 8.57 -27.00 16.36
CA ALA A 572 9.70 -27.90 16.63
C ALA A 572 9.68 -28.50 18.05
N ILE A 573 8.93 -27.91 18.99
CA ILE A 573 8.95 -28.26 20.43
C ILE A 573 7.52 -28.37 20.95
N VAL A 574 7.24 -29.43 21.72
CA VAL A 574 5.97 -29.67 22.42
C VAL A 574 6.03 -29.02 23.82
N PRO A 575 5.03 -28.21 24.24
CA PRO A 575 5.00 -27.58 25.56
C PRO A 575 5.02 -28.58 26.72
N ALA A 576 5.73 -28.25 27.81
CA ALA A 576 5.59 -28.93 29.10
C ALA A 576 4.32 -28.45 29.85
N GLY A 577 3.64 -29.34 30.59
CA GLY A 577 2.40 -29.01 31.32
C GLY A 577 2.62 -28.59 32.79
N GLY A 578 1.71 -27.74 33.31
CA GLY A 578 1.62 -27.33 34.74
C GLY A 578 2.33 -26.01 35.12
N GLY A 579 1.92 -25.36 36.22
CA GLY A 579 2.59 -24.19 36.83
C GLY A 579 1.76 -22.89 36.93
N THR A 580 2.41 -21.77 37.28
CA THR A 580 1.80 -20.42 37.36
C THR A 580 1.44 -19.88 35.95
N LEU A 581 0.68 -18.77 35.84
CA LEU A 581 0.37 -18.14 34.55
C LEU A 581 1.64 -17.80 33.73
N ALA A 582 2.69 -17.32 34.41
CA ALA A 582 4.00 -17.08 33.81
C ALA A 582 4.66 -18.40 33.37
N THR A 583 4.54 -19.47 34.16
CA THR A 583 5.08 -20.80 33.82
C THR A 583 4.36 -21.42 32.63
N ILE A 584 3.04 -21.31 32.53
CA ILE A 584 2.22 -21.84 31.42
C ILE A 584 2.49 -21.05 30.13
N SER A 585 2.51 -19.71 30.20
CA SER A 585 2.82 -18.87 29.04
C SER A 585 4.24 -19.09 28.51
N ARG A 586 5.21 -19.33 29.40
CA ARG A 586 6.56 -19.77 29.03
C ARG A 586 6.58 -21.19 28.48
N GLY A 587 5.85 -22.14 29.06
CA GLY A 587 5.79 -23.52 28.57
C GLY A 587 5.27 -23.63 27.14
N LEU A 588 4.36 -22.73 26.73
CA LEU A 588 3.86 -22.61 25.35
C LEU A 588 4.90 -22.06 24.35
N ALA A 589 6.03 -21.54 24.84
CA ALA A 589 7.08 -20.94 24.05
C ALA A 589 8.44 -21.63 24.25
N SER A 590 9.24 -21.71 23.21
CA SER A 590 10.66 -22.03 23.36
C SER A 590 11.43 -20.72 23.59
N GLU A 591 11.85 -20.50 24.83
CA GLU A 591 12.88 -19.51 25.21
C GLU A 591 14.29 -20.10 25.02
N GLY A 592 14.49 -20.78 23.88
CA GLY A 592 15.78 -21.31 23.44
C GLY A 592 16.44 -20.43 22.37
N VAL A 593 17.53 -20.92 21.78
CA VAL A 593 18.24 -20.26 20.67
C VAL A 593 18.01 -21.07 19.41
N PRO A 594 17.27 -20.57 18.41
CA PRO A 594 16.65 -19.24 18.30
C PRO A 594 15.36 -19.07 19.12
N ARG A 595 15.04 -17.82 19.49
CA ARG A 595 13.92 -17.50 20.40
C ARG A 595 12.58 -17.57 19.67
N THR A 596 11.58 -18.21 20.27
CA THR A 596 10.18 -18.14 19.80
C THR A 596 9.27 -17.27 20.67
N GLY A 597 9.68 -16.93 21.90
CA GLY A 597 9.03 -15.97 22.81
C GLY A 597 7.60 -16.34 23.31
N PRO A 598 7.20 -15.97 24.54
CA PRO A 598 5.87 -16.18 25.10
C PRO A 598 4.76 -15.61 24.22
N ARG A 599 3.68 -16.37 24.08
CA ARG A 599 2.50 -16.00 23.28
C ARG A 599 1.24 -16.67 23.78
N LEU A 600 0.09 -16.06 23.49
CA LEU A 600 -1.21 -16.67 23.77
C LEU A 600 -1.47 -17.89 22.87
N PRO A 601 -2.35 -18.82 23.28
CA PRO A 601 -2.75 -19.95 22.45
C PRO A 601 -3.27 -19.48 21.09
N LEU A 602 -2.88 -20.17 20.01
CA LEU A 602 -3.27 -19.86 18.62
C LEU A 602 -2.80 -18.49 18.08
N MET A 603 -2.09 -17.69 18.87
CA MET A 603 -1.52 -16.41 18.45
C MET A 603 -0.38 -16.60 17.46
N ALA A 604 -0.38 -15.77 16.42
CA ALA A 604 0.70 -15.70 15.45
C ALA A 604 1.43 -14.37 15.51
N ARG A 605 2.67 -14.39 14.99
CA ARG A 605 3.43 -13.20 14.63
C ARG A 605 3.75 -13.35 13.16
N PHE A 606 3.08 -12.57 12.32
CA PHE A 606 3.15 -12.74 10.87
C PHE A 606 4.28 -11.93 10.24
N GLU A 607 4.80 -10.94 10.97
CA GLU A 607 5.77 -10.02 10.44
C GLU A 607 7.14 -10.68 10.23
N THR A 608 7.74 -10.34 9.10
CA THR A 608 9.16 -10.49 8.87
C THR A 608 9.78 -9.11 8.91
N VAL A 609 10.76 -8.95 9.80
CA VAL A 609 11.60 -7.75 9.88
C VAL A 609 13.04 -8.19 9.77
N VAL A 610 13.81 -7.58 8.86
CA VAL A 610 15.26 -7.74 8.80
C VAL A 610 15.88 -6.36 8.92
N ALA A 611 16.70 -6.13 9.94
CA ALA A 611 17.33 -4.85 10.19
C ALA A 611 18.84 -5.02 10.36
N ALA A 612 19.61 -4.11 9.76
CA ALA A 612 21.05 -4.03 9.93
C ALA A 612 21.53 -2.59 10.04
N GLY A 613 22.41 -2.35 11.02
CA GLY A 613 23.11 -1.10 11.24
C GLY A 613 24.60 -1.27 10.95
N ILE A 614 25.19 -0.32 10.24
CA ILE A 614 26.65 -0.26 9.99
C ILE A 614 27.22 1.01 10.61
N PRO A 615 28.53 1.06 10.94
CA PRO A 615 29.15 2.29 11.43
C PRO A 615 28.89 3.48 10.51
N ASP A 616 28.42 4.59 11.08
CA ASP A 616 28.24 5.85 10.36
C ASP A 616 29.39 6.79 10.72
N ALA A 617 30.26 7.08 9.75
CA ALA A 617 31.40 7.97 9.95
C ALA A 617 30.98 9.42 10.29
N ALA A 618 29.73 9.80 10.00
CA ALA A 618 29.20 11.11 10.35
C ALA A 618 28.58 11.17 11.76
N ALA A 619 28.36 10.03 12.41
CA ALA A 619 27.75 9.98 13.74
C ALA A 619 28.81 10.19 14.83
N THR A 620 28.65 11.25 15.63
CA THR A 620 29.56 11.58 16.74
C THR A 620 29.22 10.87 18.04
N ASN A 621 28.04 10.25 18.13
CA ASN A 621 27.52 9.57 19.32
C ASN A 621 27.52 8.04 19.18
N GLY A 622 28.22 7.48 18.19
CA GLY A 622 28.28 6.04 17.94
C GLY A 622 27.03 5.43 17.29
N ALA A 623 26.01 6.22 16.94
CA ALA A 623 24.82 5.73 16.26
C ALA A 623 25.16 5.06 14.92
N LEU A 624 24.48 3.96 14.62
CA LEU A 624 24.66 3.24 13.35
C LEU A 624 23.75 3.80 12.25
N SER A 625 24.19 3.66 11.01
CA SER A 625 23.36 3.89 9.83
C SER A 625 22.45 2.68 9.61
N TRP A 626 21.19 2.77 10.04
CA TRP A 626 20.23 1.67 9.96
C TRP A 626 19.52 1.57 8.60
N GLN A 627 19.31 0.33 8.15
CA GLN A 627 18.34 -0.04 7.12
C GLN A 627 17.54 -1.25 7.58
N ALA A 628 16.26 -1.31 7.19
CA ALA A 628 15.38 -2.41 7.53
C ALA A 628 14.40 -2.73 6.41
N VAL A 629 13.88 -3.96 6.40
CA VAL A 629 12.75 -4.38 5.57
C VAL A 629 11.64 -4.88 6.49
N VAL A 630 10.40 -4.48 6.23
CA VAL A 630 9.18 -4.97 6.90
C VAL A 630 8.21 -5.56 5.87
N THR A 631 7.67 -6.75 6.14
CA THR A 631 6.80 -7.48 5.21
C THR A 631 6.05 -8.61 5.92
N GLY A 632 5.02 -9.15 5.27
CA GLY A 632 4.45 -10.47 5.61
C GLY A 632 5.11 -11.65 4.87
N ALA A 633 6.09 -11.39 4.00
CA ALA A 633 6.85 -12.45 3.32
C ALA A 633 7.65 -13.24 4.36
N ARG A 634 7.41 -14.55 4.47
CA ARG A 634 8.22 -15.43 5.31
C ARG A 634 9.63 -15.57 4.72
N TRP A 635 10.67 -15.69 5.54
CA TRP A 635 12.01 -16.02 5.06
C TRP A 635 12.10 -17.50 4.67
N MET A 636 11.41 -17.87 3.59
CA MET A 636 11.21 -19.24 3.12
C MET A 636 11.19 -19.26 1.59
N PRO A 637 11.46 -20.42 0.94
CA PRO A 637 11.37 -20.57 -0.51
C PRO A 637 10.02 -20.14 -1.10
N GLU A 638 8.90 -20.27 -0.37
CA GLU A 638 7.57 -19.86 -0.85
C GLU A 638 7.48 -18.36 -1.19
N SER A 639 8.29 -17.51 -0.55
CA SER A 639 8.32 -16.08 -0.81
C SER A 639 9.09 -15.72 -2.09
N ARG A 640 9.86 -16.65 -2.68
CA ARG A 640 10.44 -16.47 -4.03
C ARG A 640 9.38 -16.67 -5.09
N SER A 641 8.48 -15.70 -5.18
CA SER A 641 7.22 -15.84 -5.89
C SER A 641 6.83 -14.53 -6.58
N ALA A 642 6.75 -14.57 -7.92
CA ALA A 642 6.34 -13.46 -8.79
C ALA A 642 5.80 -13.99 -10.13
N ALA A 643 5.18 -13.13 -10.94
CA ALA A 643 4.75 -13.44 -12.32
C ALA A 643 4.03 -14.80 -12.48
N HIS A 644 3.03 -15.08 -11.65
CA HIS A 644 2.39 -16.40 -11.56
C HIS A 644 1.73 -16.84 -12.86
N ALA A 645 1.18 -15.91 -13.64
CA ALA A 645 0.67 -16.21 -14.99
C ALA A 645 1.73 -16.85 -15.91
N MET A 646 3.02 -16.63 -15.63
CA MET A 646 4.17 -17.19 -16.36
C MET A 646 4.77 -18.43 -15.71
N GLY A 647 4.19 -18.93 -14.62
CA GLY A 647 4.67 -20.11 -13.90
C GLY A 647 5.71 -19.83 -12.81
N ASN A 648 5.86 -18.57 -12.34
CA ASN A 648 6.93 -18.17 -11.42
C ASN A 648 8.35 -18.37 -11.98
N PRO A 649 8.64 -17.87 -13.19
CA PRO A 649 9.91 -18.15 -13.86
C PRO A 649 11.10 -17.57 -13.09
N GLY A 650 12.20 -18.33 -13.09
CA GLY A 650 13.44 -17.98 -12.38
C GLY A 650 13.44 -18.31 -10.88
N ASN A 651 12.39 -18.94 -10.36
CA ASN A 651 12.24 -19.21 -8.93
C ASN A 651 11.90 -20.69 -8.64
N PRO A 652 12.13 -21.15 -7.40
CA PRO A 652 11.69 -22.48 -6.98
C PRO A 652 10.17 -22.64 -7.09
N ALA A 653 9.72 -23.90 -7.19
CA ALA A 653 8.32 -24.24 -7.08
C ALA A 653 7.80 -23.96 -5.66
N GLY A 654 6.49 -23.72 -5.55
CA GLY A 654 5.84 -23.40 -4.29
C GLY A 654 4.42 -22.86 -4.50
N PRO A 655 3.74 -22.49 -3.40
CA PRO A 655 2.44 -21.82 -3.48
C PRO A 655 2.58 -20.49 -4.24
N ASP A 656 1.52 -20.08 -4.93
CA ASP A 656 1.51 -18.79 -5.62
C ASP A 656 1.26 -17.71 -4.56
N VAL A 657 2.34 -17.11 -4.06
CA VAL A 657 2.30 -16.17 -2.91
C VAL A 657 2.51 -14.74 -3.37
N HIS A 658 1.68 -13.84 -2.87
CA HIS A 658 1.88 -12.41 -2.87
C HIS A 658 2.22 -11.93 -1.46
N ALA A 659 3.35 -11.24 -1.35
CA ALA A 659 3.83 -10.69 -0.08
C ALA A 659 4.56 -9.39 -0.36
N ALA A 660 3.80 -8.28 -0.32
CA ALA A 660 4.34 -6.95 -0.47
C ALA A 660 5.15 -6.54 0.77
N GLY A 661 6.00 -5.53 0.63
CA GLY A 661 6.85 -5.07 1.71
C GLY A 661 7.37 -3.66 1.49
N ALA A 662 8.15 -3.17 2.45
CA ALA A 662 8.85 -1.89 2.33
C ALA A 662 10.26 -1.99 2.91
N SER A 663 11.21 -1.35 2.24
CA SER A 663 12.54 -1.07 2.79
C SER A 663 12.62 0.37 3.28
N VAL A 664 13.26 0.57 4.43
CA VAL A 664 13.36 1.85 5.11
C VAL A 664 14.80 2.12 5.59
N SER A 665 15.13 3.38 5.83
CA SER A 665 16.44 3.81 6.35
C SER A 665 16.34 4.71 7.59
N GLY A 666 17.49 4.96 8.22
CA GLY A 666 17.65 5.97 9.27
C GLY A 666 16.89 5.63 10.55
N ALA A 667 16.35 6.65 11.22
CA ALA A 667 15.67 6.51 12.51
C ALA A 667 14.46 5.55 12.46
N LEU A 668 13.76 5.45 11.32
CA LEU A 668 12.66 4.49 11.19
C LEU A 668 13.16 3.04 11.11
N ALA A 669 14.27 2.80 10.40
CA ALA A 669 14.89 1.48 10.38
C ALA A 669 15.41 1.06 11.77
N TYR A 670 15.88 2.03 12.55
CA TYR A 670 16.23 1.85 13.96
C TYR A 670 15.03 1.43 14.81
N ASP A 671 13.84 2.00 14.59
CA ASP A 671 12.62 1.58 15.30
C ASP A 671 12.25 0.11 14.99
N PHE A 672 12.40 -0.31 13.73
CA PHE A 672 12.22 -1.73 13.35
C PHE A 672 13.33 -2.64 13.87
N ALA A 673 14.56 -2.15 14.04
CA ALA A 673 15.64 -2.90 14.69
C ALA A 673 15.30 -3.20 16.15
N TRP A 674 14.75 -2.24 16.90
CA TRP A 674 14.24 -2.47 18.25
C TRP A 674 13.10 -3.50 18.29
N HIS A 675 12.18 -3.44 17.33
CA HIS A 675 11.12 -4.45 17.20
C HIS A 675 11.70 -5.86 17.02
N ALA A 676 12.61 -6.03 16.05
CA ALA A 676 13.25 -7.32 15.78
C ALA A 676 14.10 -7.81 16.96
N LEU A 677 14.80 -6.92 17.67
CA LEU A 677 15.58 -7.24 18.85
C LEU A 677 14.70 -7.81 19.99
N ARG A 678 13.53 -7.21 20.24
CA ARG A 678 12.57 -7.72 21.24
C ARG A 678 11.96 -9.05 20.87
N ARG A 679 11.83 -9.35 19.57
CA ARG A 679 11.45 -10.69 19.10
C ARG A 679 12.56 -11.70 19.36
N ALA A 680 13.81 -11.32 19.11
CA ALA A 680 14.97 -12.20 19.20
C ALA A 680 15.47 -12.46 20.63
N LYS A 681 15.26 -11.52 21.57
CA LYS A 681 15.77 -11.64 22.95
C LYS A 681 14.71 -11.30 24.01
N PRO A 682 14.76 -11.93 25.20
CA PRO A 682 13.95 -11.51 26.35
C PRO A 682 14.47 -10.19 26.95
N PRO A 683 13.78 -9.55 27.91
CA PRO A 683 14.22 -8.30 28.52
C PRO A 683 15.50 -8.46 29.33
N ILE A 684 15.54 -9.50 30.16
CA ILE A 684 16.68 -9.92 30.96
C ILE A 684 16.89 -11.43 30.78
N PRO A 685 18.09 -11.97 31.09
CA PRO A 685 18.31 -13.41 31.11
C PRO A 685 17.38 -14.08 32.13
N PHE A 686 16.75 -15.19 31.74
CA PHE A 686 16.00 -16.03 32.67
C PHE A 686 16.92 -17.02 33.41
N PRO A 687 16.57 -17.49 34.61
CA PRO A 687 17.31 -18.55 35.29
C PRO A 687 17.43 -19.80 34.39
N GLY A 688 18.65 -20.26 34.12
CA GLY A 688 18.92 -21.40 33.24
C GLY A 688 18.81 -21.11 31.74
N ALA A 689 18.64 -19.84 31.33
CA ALA A 689 18.68 -19.47 29.92
C ALA A 689 20.06 -19.77 29.30
N PRO A 690 20.13 -20.21 28.03
CA PRO A 690 21.39 -20.32 27.30
C PRO A 690 22.20 -19.01 27.35
N ALA A 691 23.52 -19.11 27.45
CA ALA A 691 24.41 -17.94 27.59
C ALA A 691 24.24 -16.86 26.49
N LEU A 692 23.72 -17.23 25.31
CA LEU A 692 23.48 -16.32 24.18
C LEU A 692 22.12 -15.59 24.23
N LEU A 693 21.30 -15.83 25.27
CA LEU A 693 20.05 -15.14 25.58
C LEU A 693 20.24 -14.17 26.76
N ASP A 694 21.24 -13.32 26.64
CA ASP A 694 21.66 -12.25 27.57
C ASP A 694 20.64 -11.09 27.73
N GLY A 695 19.63 -11.02 26.86
CA GLY A 695 18.53 -10.08 26.95
C GLY A 695 18.75 -8.75 26.22
N TRP A 696 17.66 -8.13 25.76
CA TRP A 696 17.71 -6.92 24.95
C TRP A 696 18.13 -5.67 25.74
N LEU A 697 18.01 -5.66 27.07
CA LEU A 697 18.47 -4.54 27.89
C LEU A 697 19.98 -4.39 27.85
N ILE A 698 20.72 -5.50 27.96
CA ILE A 698 22.17 -5.52 27.91
C ILE A 698 22.63 -5.23 26.48
N PHE A 699 22.03 -5.93 25.50
CA PHE A 699 22.42 -5.75 24.10
C PHE A 699 22.12 -4.33 23.58
N GLY A 700 21.04 -3.71 24.07
CA GLY A 700 20.60 -2.38 23.68
C GLY A 700 21.35 -1.22 24.34
N ALA A 701 22.20 -1.47 25.35
CA ALA A 701 22.81 -0.43 26.17
C ALA A 701 23.92 0.37 25.46
N GLY A 702 24.60 -0.24 24.48
CA GLY A 702 25.73 0.39 23.78
C GLY A 702 25.34 1.59 22.91
N ASP A 703 26.34 2.41 22.59
CA ASP A 703 26.20 3.60 21.72
C ASP A 703 25.82 3.26 20.27
N ASN A 704 26.12 2.03 19.84
CA ASN A 704 25.68 1.45 18.58
C ASN A 704 24.14 1.36 18.43
N MET A 705 23.40 1.51 19.54
CA MET A 705 21.95 1.60 19.56
C MET A 705 21.45 3.03 19.89
N ASN A 706 22.30 4.04 19.79
CA ASN A 706 21.85 5.43 19.86
C ASN A 706 20.99 5.78 18.64
N GLU A 707 19.97 6.61 18.88
CA GLU A 707 19.03 7.00 17.83
C GLU A 707 19.76 7.79 16.73
N PRO A 708 19.59 7.41 15.44
CA PRO A 708 20.14 8.18 14.33
C PRO A 708 19.53 9.57 14.24
N ALA A 709 20.37 10.58 13.98
CA ALA A 709 19.89 11.94 13.77
C ALA A 709 19.01 12.05 12.51
N THR A 710 17.92 12.82 12.60
CA THR A 710 17.15 13.20 11.42
C THR A 710 18.01 14.07 10.50
N PRO A 711 18.03 13.80 9.17
CA PRO A 711 18.75 14.65 8.22
C PRO A 711 18.37 16.13 8.35
N ALA A 712 19.37 17.01 8.46
CA ALA A 712 19.16 18.44 8.72
C ALA A 712 18.43 19.17 7.59
N THR A 713 18.61 18.72 6.34
CA THR A 713 17.97 19.30 5.15
C THR A 713 17.56 18.21 4.16
N ASP A 714 16.70 18.57 3.20
CA ASP A 714 16.30 17.66 2.11
C ASP A 714 17.46 17.37 1.12
N ALA A 715 18.55 18.13 1.18
CA ALA A 715 19.72 17.95 0.32
C ALA A 715 20.80 17.06 0.94
N ALA A 716 20.63 16.61 2.19
CA ALA A 716 21.59 15.72 2.83
C ALA A 716 21.67 14.37 2.07
N PRO A 717 22.87 13.75 1.94
CA PRO A 717 23.05 12.52 1.15
C PRO A 717 22.15 11.34 1.57
N ASN A 718 21.77 11.29 2.85
CA ASN A 718 20.93 10.24 3.43
C ASN A 718 19.45 10.66 3.58
N ALA A 719 19.08 11.85 3.11
CA ALA A 719 17.71 12.36 3.20
C ALA A 719 16.82 11.69 2.14
N GLY A 720 15.75 11.05 2.60
CA GLY A 720 14.70 10.55 1.74
C GLY A 720 13.47 11.47 1.72
N THR A 721 12.51 11.10 0.88
CA THR A 721 11.25 11.84 0.68
C THR A 721 10.12 11.37 1.58
N GLY A 722 10.28 10.26 2.29
CA GLY A 722 9.22 9.65 3.09
C GLY A 722 9.09 10.25 4.49
N ILE A 723 7.89 10.16 5.03
CA ILE A 723 7.60 10.24 6.46
C ILE A 723 6.94 8.92 6.87
N GLY A 724 7.36 8.35 7.99
CA GLY A 724 6.78 7.10 8.46
C GLY A 724 6.85 6.88 9.97
N ALA A 725 6.07 5.91 10.44
CA ALA A 725 6.05 5.44 11.81
C ALA A 725 5.97 3.91 11.84
N ALA A 726 6.72 3.29 12.74
CA ALA A 726 6.66 1.85 13.00
C ALA A 726 5.55 1.57 14.01
N LEU A 727 4.45 0.99 13.53
CA LEU A 727 3.28 0.66 14.34
C LEU A 727 3.37 -0.79 14.84
N GLN A 728 2.85 -1.02 16.05
CA GLN A 728 2.81 -2.33 16.68
C GLN A 728 1.37 -2.71 17.03
N THR A 729 1.02 -3.95 16.71
CA THR A 729 -0.20 -4.61 17.19
C THR A 729 0.20 -5.86 17.95
N VAL A 730 -0.30 -6.02 19.17
CA VAL A 730 -0.05 -7.21 20.00
C VAL A 730 -1.04 -7.26 21.16
N ALA A 731 -1.52 -8.45 21.54
CA ALA A 731 -2.28 -8.64 22.78
C ALA A 731 -1.45 -8.31 24.04
N GLY A 732 -2.13 -7.96 25.12
CA GLY A 732 -1.50 -7.86 26.44
C GLY A 732 -1.04 -9.23 26.96
N ILE A 733 -0.11 -9.23 27.91
CA ILE A 733 0.47 -10.40 28.59
C ILE A 733 1.35 -11.27 27.66
N CYS A 734 1.50 -10.86 26.40
CA CYS A 734 2.40 -11.49 25.42
C CYS A 734 3.82 -10.93 25.50
N GLU A 735 4.77 -11.64 24.88
CA GLU A 735 6.22 -11.33 24.81
C GLU A 735 6.97 -11.37 26.14
N ASN A 736 6.49 -10.61 27.13
CA ASN A 736 7.11 -10.34 28.43
C ASN A 736 6.03 -10.36 29.54
N PRO A 737 5.35 -11.51 29.76
CA PRO A 737 4.22 -11.62 30.69
C PRO A 737 4.53 -11.12 32.11
N GLU A 738 5.79 -11.14 32.50
CA GLU A 738 6.23 -10.84 33.86
C GLU A 738 6.25 -9.34 34.15
N LEU A 739 6.44 -8.51 33.12
CA LEU A 739 6.27 -7.06 33.23
C LEU A 739 4.82 -6.70 33.57
N SER A 740 3.85 -7.46 33.07
CA SER A 740 2.43 -7.21 33.32
C SER A 740 2.02 -7.42 34.80
N LEU A 741 2.83 -8.15 35.58
CA LEU A 741 2.60 -8.43 36.99
C LEU A 741 3.03 -7.27 37.90
N ALA A 742 3.91 -6.40 37.43
CA ALA A 742 4.41 -5.28 38.22
C ALA A 742 3.34 -4.17 38.36
N PRO A 743 3.34 -3.41 39.47
CA PRO A 743 2.41 -2.31 39.66
C PRO A 743 2.75 -1.12 38.75
N GLU A 744 1.72 -0.44 38.21
CA GLU A 744 1.90 0.68 37.30
C GLU A 744 2.67 1.85 37.91
N SER A 745 2.56 2.05 39.23
CA SER A 745 3.31 3.08 39.96
C SER A 745 4.82 2.95 39.82
N ALA A 746 5.34 1.76 39.51
CA ALA A 746 6.76 1.56 39.25
C ALA A 746 7.20 2.09 37.86
N PHE A 747 6.26 2.46 36.98
CA PHE A 747 6.52 2.82 35.59
C PHE A 747 5.91 4.17 35.15
N THR A 748 5.17 4.86 36.01
CA THR A 748 4.66 6.22 35.73
C THR A 748 5.75 7.29 35.86
N SER A 749 6.74 7.08 36.72
CA SER A 749 7.92 7.93 36.88
C SER A 749 9.09 7.11 37.46
N PRO A 750 9.60 6.11 36.74
CA PRO A 750 10.65 5.25 37.26
C PRO A 750 11.94 6.03 37.48
N THR A 751 12.61 5.80 38.61
CA THR A 751 13.86 6.48 38.98
C THR A 751 15.08 5.91 38.27
N THR A 752 15.18 4.58 38.12
CA THR A 752 16.30 3.93 37.41
C THR A 752 15.87 2.64 36.71
N VAL A 753 16.68 2.19 35.73
CA VAL A 753 16.48 0.87 35.09
C VAL A 753 16.69 -0.28 36.09
N GLN A 754 17.58 -0.12 37.08
CA GLN A 754 17.86 -1.14 38.08
C GLN A 754 16.65 -1.41 38.98
N ASP A 755 15.88 -0.37 39.34
CA ASP A 755 14.65 -0.53 40.13
C ASP A 755 13.69 -1.49 39.41
N ILE A 756 13.54 -1.31 38.10
CA ILE A 756 12.68 -2.16 37.27
C ILE A 756 13.24 -3.58 37.17
N VAL A 757 14.55 -3.74 36.96
CA VAL A 757 15.19 -5.07 36.92
C VAL A 757 14.98 -5.83 38.24
N ASN A 758 15.06 -5.14 39.38
CA ASN A 758 14.80 -5.73 40.70
C ASN A 758 13.34 -6.23 40.80
N PHE A 759 12.37 -5.44 40.33
CA PHE A 759 10.96 -5.85 40.30
C PHE A 759 10.73 -7.08 39.41
N ILE A 760 11.28 -7.08 38.19
CA ILE A 760 11.16 -8.22 37.27
C ILE A 760 11.80 -9.45 37.89
N SER A 761 13.04 -9.33 38.38
CA SER A 761 13.77 -10.43 38.99
C SER A 761 13.00 -11.05 40.17
N ASN A 762 12.44 -10.21 41.05
CA ASN A 762 11.63 -10.68 42.18
C ASN A 762 10.34 -11.40 41.72
N ALA A 763 9.74 -10.97 40.61
CA ALA A 763 8.53 -11.61 40.06
C ALA A 763 8.84 -12.96 39.38
N ILE A 764 10.01 -13.11 38.75
CA ILE A 764 10.37 -14.30 37.97
C ILE A 764 11.22 -15.32 38.73
N ASN A 765 11.95 -14.87 39.75
CA ASN A 765 12.88 -15.65 40.56
C ASN A 765 12.85 -15.15 42.02
N PRO A 766 11.76 -15.43 42.78
CA PRO A 766 11.62 -14.94 44.15
C PRO A 766 12.78 -15.43 45.03
N GLY A 767 13.53 -14.51 45.63
CA GLY A 767 14.70 -14.81 46.47
C GLY A 767 16.02 -15.00 45.71
N GLY A 768 16.02 -14.88 44.38
CA GLY A 768 17.23 -14.86 43.56
C GLY A 768 17.91 -13.48 43.56
N THR A 769 19.21 -13.46 43.23
CA THR A 769 19.97 -12.21 43.06
C THR A 769 19.64 -11.57 41.71
N PRO A 770 19.08 -10.35 41.65
CA PRO A 770 18.83 -9.67 40.39
C PRO A 770 20.12 -9.40 39.63
N PRO A 771 20.11 -9.47 38.28
CA PRO A 771 21.26 -9.03 37.51
C PRO A 771 21.49 -7.53 37.70
N THR A 772 22.75 -7.11 37.74
CA THR A 772 23.17 -5.70 37.75
C THR A 772 23.77 -5.37 36.39
N PRO A 773 22.95 -5.00 35.39
CA PRO A 773 23.47 -4.70 34.07
C PRO A 773 24.34 -3.43 34.11
N SER A 774 25.50 -3.47 33.46
CA SER A 774 26.32 -2.27 33.21
C SER A 774 25.70 -1.48 32.07
N LEU A 775 24.99 -0.40 32.37
CA LEU A 775 24.19 0.35 31.40
C LEU A 775 24.83 1.68 31.03
N ALA A 776 25.46 1.74 29.85
CA ALA A 776 25.57 3.00 29.14
C ALA A 776 24.16 3.45 28.66
N ASN A 777 23.91 4.75 28.54
CA ASN A 777 22.64 5.30 28.02
C ASN A 777 21.38 4.92 28.83
N GLY A 778 21.44 4.97 30.17
CA GLY A 778 20.35 4.58 31.06
C GLY A 778 18.98 5.22 30.78
N ASP A 779 18.94 6.51 30.44
CA ASP A 779 17.69 7.23 30.14
C ASP A 779 16.97 6.68 28.90
N ARG A 780 17.72 6.34 27.85
CA ARG A 780 17.18 5.71 26.63
C ARG A 780 16.56 4.36 26.96
N LEU A 781 17.26 3.54 27.75
CA LEU A 781 16.76 2.22 28.16
C LEU A 781 15.54 2.33 29.06
N LEU A 782 15.49 3.33 29.94
CA LEU A 782 14.34 3.59 30.79
C LEU A 782 13.06 3.80 29.96
N ALA A 783 13.16 4.61 28.89
CA ALA A 783 12.05 4.82 27.95
C ALA A 783 11.63 3.50 27.25
N GLN A 784 12.59 2.66 26.84
CA GLN A 784 12.28 1.38 26.20
C GLN A 784 11.60 0.38 27.15
N VAL A 785 12.06 0.29 28.40
CA VAL A 785 11.45 -0.59 29.41
C VAL A 785 10.06 -0.12 29.78
N ARG A 786 9.87 1.19 29.96
CA ARG A 786 8.56 1.76 30.22
C ARG A 786 7.59 1.48 29.07
N ARG A 787 8.02 1.64 27.82
CA ARG A 787 7.23 1.24 26.65
C ARG A 787 6.85 -0.23 26.73
N GLU A 788 7.80 -1.11 27.00
CA GLU A 788 7.56 -2.55 27.03
C GLU A 788 6.63 -2.97 28.17
N TYR A 789 6.66 -2.29 29.32
CA TYR A 789 5.70 -2.50 30.39
C TYR A 789 4.25 -2.25 29.93
N PHE A 790 3.96 -1.11 29.30
CA PHE A 790 2.61 -0.80 28.83
C PHE A 790 2.16 -1.75 27.71
N VAL A 791 3.08 -2.18 26.83
CA VAL A 791 2.83 -3.22 25.82
C VAL A 791 2.43 -4.53 26.50
N ALA A 792 3.21 -4.98 27.48
CA ALA A 792 2.93 -6.21 28.22
C ALA A 792 1.65 -6.11 29.06
N LYS A 793 1.30 -4.93 29.59
CA LYS A 793 0.12 -4.74 30.43
C LYS A 793 -1.18 -4.67 29.62
N ASN A 794 -1.20 -3.86 28.57
CA ASN A 794 -2.42 -3.45 27.87
C ASN A 794 -2.50 -3.93 26.41
N GLY A 795 -1.39 -4.46 25.88
CA GLY A 795 -1.21 -4.69 24.45
C GLY A 795 -0.96 -3.39 23.67
N ARG A 796 -0.92 -3.49 22.34
CA ARG A 796 -0.86 -2.35 21.41
C ARG A 796 -1.83 -2.55 20.26
N ARG A 797 -2.38 -1.44 19.77
CA ARG A 797 -3.38 -1.37 18.69
C ARG A 797 -3.06 -0.20 17.75
N ASP A 798 -1.77 0.07 17.51
CA ASP A 798 -1.36 1.30 16.83
C ASP A 798 -1.90 1.35 15.38
N ALA A 799 -1.94 0.21 14.68
CA ALA A 799 -2.54 0.09 13.36
C ALA A 799 -4.05 0.44 13.35
N LEU A 800 -4.80 -0.01 14.36
CA LEU A 800 -6.22 0.26 14.51
C LEU A 800 -6.50 1.76 14.57
N TRP A 801 -5.74 2.49 15.41
CA TRP A 801 -5.91 3.93 15.60
C TRP A 801 -5.51 4.75 14.38
N SER A 802 -4.40 4.37 13.75
CA SER A 802 -3.94 4.99 12.51
C SER A 802 -4.96 4.82 11.38
N LEU A 803 -5.45 3.59 11.17
CA LEU A 803 -6.45 3.28 10.15
C LEU A 803 -7.80 3.93 10.43
N ARG A 804 -8.26 4.01 11.68
CA ARG A 804 -9.50 4.72 12.03
C ARG A 804 -9.54 6.11 11.43
N ARG A 805 -8.44 6.85 11.60
CA ARG A 805 -8.28 8.21 11.12
C ARG A 805 -8.24 8.23 9.60
N ALA A 806 -7.34 7.45 8.99
CA ALA A 806 -7.18 7.42 7.53
C ALA A 806 -8.51 7.05 6.82
N LEU A 807 -9.21 6.03 7.30
CA LEU A 807 -10.50 5.59 6.76
C LEU A 807 -11.62 6.62 7.02
N GLY A 808 -11.61 7.27 8.19
CA GLY A 808 -12.59 8.31 8.54
C GLY A 808 -12.44 9.62 7.74
N GLU A 809 -11.28 9.87 7.15
CA GLU A 809 -11.00 11.05 6.31
C GLU A 809 -10.98 10.74 4.79
N ALA A 810 -11.09 9.46 4.39
CA ALA A 810 -11.01 9.00 2.99
C ALA A 810 -12.04 9.66 2.06
N ARG A 811 -11.69 9.96 0.80
CA ARG A 811 -12.58 10.67 -0.14
C ARG A 811 -12.75 9.98 -1.49
N GLU A 812 -11.71 9.33 -2.01
CA GLU A 812 -11.64 8.90 -3.41
C GLU A 812 -11.57 7.37 -3.53
N LEU A 813 -10.57 6.75 -2.90
CA LEU A 813 -10.37 5.30 -2.96
C LEU A 813 -9.69 4.75 -1.71
N ILE A 814 -10.29 3.70 -1.16
CA ILE A 814 -9.62 2.79 -0.23
C ILE A 814 -9.25 1.52 -0.99
N TYR A 815 -7.96 1.21 -1.07
CA TYR A 815 -7.45 -0.03 -1.64
C TYR A 815 -6.90 -0.92 -0.52
N ILE A 816 -7.41 -2.15 -0.43
CA ILE A 816 -7.03 -3.13 0.59
C ILE A 816 -6.55 -4.40 -0.12
N GLU A 817 -5.36 -4.86 0.24
CA GLU A 817 -4.86 -6.19 -0.08
C GLU A 817 -4.46 -6.87 1.22
N GLY A 818 -5.01 -8.07 1.50
CA GLY A 818 -4.73 -8.74 2.77
C GLY A 818 -5.21 -10.19 2.82
N ALA A 819 -4.78 -10.91 3.85
CA ALA A 819 -5.21 -12.29 4.10
C ALA A 819 -6.73 -12.42 4.39
N GLN A 820 -7.33 -11.36 4.94
CA GLN A 820 -8.74 -11.33 5.31
C GLN A 820 -9.32 -9.91 5.26
N PHE A 821 -10.64 -9.83 5.04
CA PHE A 821 -11.46 -8.64 5.22
C PHE A 821 -12.73 -9.01 5.99
N ALA A 822 -12.73 -8.76 7.29
CA ALA A 822 -13.81 -9.05 8.23
C ALA A 822 -13.94 -7.90 9.24
N ARG A 823 -15.03 -7.88 10.02
CA ARG A 823 -15.22 -6.88 11.08
C ARG A 823 -14.06 -6.90 12.07
N THR A 824 -13.62 -5.73 12.53
CA THR A 824 -12.50 -5.64 13.49
C THR A 824 -12.95 -5.57 14.95
N ALA A 825 -14.27 -5.50 15.17
CA ALA A 825 -14.91 -5.67 16.46
C ALA A 825 -16.33 -6.21 16.28
N VAL A 826 -16.95 -6.70 17.36
CA VAL A 826 -18.38 -7.05 17.34
C VAL A 826 -19.20 -5.77 17.20
N ALA A 827 -20.20 -5.78 16.32
CA ALA A 827 -21.05 -4.61 16.10
C ALA A 827 -21.73 -4.15 17.40
N GLY A 828 -21.63 -2.86 17.70
CA GLY A 828 -22.22 -2.28 18.92
C GLY A 828 -21.43 -2.57 20.22
N ALA A 829 -20.21 -3.10 20.14
CA ALA A 829 -19.37 -3.30 21.32
C ALA A 829 -19.16 -1.96 22.08
N PRO A 830 -19.45 -1.91 23.39
CA PRO A 830 -19.44 -0.65 24.14
C PRO A 830 -18.04 -0.17 24.54
N GLN A 831 -17.01 -1.03 24.46
CA GLN A 831 -15.67 -0.66 24.92
C GLN A 831 -14.93 0.23 23.91
N LYS A 832 -14.20 1.23 24.39
CA LYS A 832 -13.42 2.16 23.54
C LYS A 832 -12.40 1.48 22.63
N HIS A 833 -11.81 0.35 23.06
CA HIS A 833 -10.84 -0.42 22.29
C HIS A 833 -11.48 -1.31 21.20
N ALA A 834 -12.77 -1.62 21.32
CA ALA A 834 -13.50 -2.53 20.43
C ALA A 834 -14.06 -1.77 19.21
N LEU A 835 -13.16 -1.21 18.41
CA LEU A 835 -13.50 -0.41 17.23
C LEU A 835 -13.68 -1.29 15.98
N ASP A 836 -14.82 -1.12 15.28
CA ASP A 836 -15.05 -1.75 13.97
C ASP A 836 -14.67 -0.81 12.82
N LEU A 837 -13.48 -0.99 12.25
CA LEU A 837 -12.99 -0.25 11.08
C LEU A 837 -13.88 -0.49 9.85
N ALA A 838 -14.55 -1.63 9.77
CA ALA A 838 -15.44 -1.90 8.65
C ALA A 838 -16.68 -0.99 8.69
N GLN A 839 -17.19 -0.72 9.89
CA GLN A 839 -18.26 0.28 10.08
C GLN A 839 -17.77 1.69 9.75
N VAL A 840 -16.52 2.04 10.11
CA VAL A 840 -15.92 3.34 9.71
C VAL A 840 -15.92 3.51 8.19
N ILE A 841 -15.62 2.46 7.42
CA ILE A 841 -15.68 2.49 5.95
C ILE A 841 -17.13 2.70 5.47
N ILE A 842 -18.09 1.95 6.00
CA ILE A 842 -19.51 2.06 5.61
C ILE A 842 -20.05 3.46 5.90
N ASP A 843 -19.79 3.99 7.10
CA ASP A 843 -20.21 5.33 7.51
C ASP A 843 -19.57 6.39 6.62
N ARG A 844 -18.26 6.23 6.33
CA ARG A 844 -17.55 7.16 5.46
C ARG A 844 -18.06 7.14 4.03
N MET A 845 -18.29 5.96 3.44
CA MET A 845 -18.86 5.84 2.10
C MET A 845 -20.29 6.40 2.02
N THR A 846 -21.04 6.33 3.12
CA THR A 846 -22.37 6.92 3.22
C THR A 846 -22.29 8.45 3.22
N ALA A 847 -21.37 9.02 3.99
CA ALA A 847 -21.14 10.47 4.05
C ALA A 847 -20.47 11.01 2.76
N HIS A 848 -19.52 10.27 2.19
CA HIS A 848 -18.75 10.63 1.00
C HIS A 848 -19.14 9.75 -0.17
N LYS A 849 -20.12 10.23 -0.95
CA LYS A 849 -20.75 9.50 -2.05
C LYS A 849 -19.84 9.26 -3.27
N SER A 850 -18.66 9.87 -3.33
CA SER A 850 -17.61 9.63 -4.33
C SER A 850 -16.54 8.63 -3.90
N LEU A 851 -16.51 8.21 -2.63
CA LEU A 851 -15.55 7.23 -2.12
C LEU A 851 -15.84 5.84 -2.69
N HIS A 852 -14.80 5.17 -3.17
CA HIS A 852 -14.85 3.79 -3.65
C HIS A 852 -13.93 2.89 -2.81
N VAL A 853 -14.22 1.59 -2.81
CA VAL A 853 -13.45 0.60 -2.08
C VAL A 853 -13.11 -0.58 -3.00
N VAL A 854 -11.84 -0.93 -3.05
CA VAL A 854 -11.33 -2.10 -3.76
C VAL A 854 -10.65 -3.02 -2.75
N VAL A 855 -11.05 -4.29 -2.71
CA VAL A 855 -10.51 -5.29 -1.79
C VAL A 855 -10.02 -6.50 -2.59
N ALA A 856 -8.73 -6.81 -2.48
CA ALA A 856 -8.09 -8.00 -3.03
C ALA A 856 -7.81 -9.00 -1.91
N LEU A 857 -8.40 -10.20 -2.00
CA LEU A 857 -8.30 -11.25 -0.98
C LEU A 857 -7.88 -12.57 -1.58
N PRO A 858 -7.14 -13.43 -0.86
CA PRO A 858 -6.94 -14.79 -1.31
C PRO A 858 -8.29 -15.51 -1.38
N ARG A 859 -8.47 -16.39 -2.37
CA ARG A 859 -9.69 -17.23 -2.45
C ARG A 859 -9.78 -18.12 -1.22
N GLU A 860 -8.72 -18.90 -1.00
CA GLU A 860 -8.53 -19.68 0.21
C GLU A 860 -8.10 -18.78 1.38
N THR A 861 -8.30 -19.23 2.61
CA THR A 861 -7.90 -18.46 3.81
C THR A 861 -6.41 -18.66 4.13
N ASP A 862 -5.89 -17.89 5.08
CA ASP A 862 -4.52 -18.06 5.57
C ASP A 862 -4.36 -19.24 6.54
N PHE A 863 -5.47 -19.80 7.04
CA PHE A 863 -5.49 -20.99 7.88
C PHE A 863 -5.05 -22.24 7.12
N ALA A 864 -4.34 -23.14 7.80
CA ALA A 864 -3.89 -24.38 7.20
C ALA A 864 -5.02 -25.39 7.04
N GLN A 865 -5.13 -25.98 5.84
CA GLN A 865 -5.93 -27.17 5.59
C GLN A 865 -5.01 -28.39 5.73
N THR A 866 -4.72 -28.81 6.96
CA THR A 866 -3.89 -30.00 7.23
C THR A 866 -4.72 -31.28 7.32
N PRO A 867 -4.20 -32.43 6.86
CA PRO A 867 -4.82 -33.73 7.13
C PRO A 867 -4.91 -34.01 8.64
N PRO A 868 -5.78 -34.96 9.06
CA PRO A 868 -5.90 -35.38 10.45
C PRO A 868 -4.54 -35.73 11.09
N PRO A 869 -4.35 -35.52 12.41
CA PRO A 869 -5.39 -35.19 13.41
C PRO A 869 -5.67 -33.68 13.58
N MET A 870 -4.91 -32.79 12.95
CA MET A 870 -5.11 -31.34 13.06
C MET A 870 -5.88 -30.83 11.83
N ASN A 871 -7.21 -30.91 11.87
CA ASN A 871 -8.08 -30.31 10.85
C ASN A 871 -8.56 -28.92 11.32
N PHE A 872 -8.09 -27.84 10.69
CA PHE A 872 -8.53 -26.46 10.98
C PHE A 872 -9.66 -25.98 10.07
N GLU A 873 -10.36 -26.87 9.37
CA GLU A 873 -11.46 -26.51 8.46
C GLU A 873 -12.56 -25.70 9.17
N THR A 874 -12.81 -25.94 10.46
CA THR A 874 -13.76 -25.12 11.24
C THR A 874 -13.35 -23.65 11.35
N PHE A 875 -12.04 -23.35 11.39
CA PHE A 875 -11.50 -21.98 11.36
C PHE A 875 -11.59 -21.38 9.95
N VAL A 876 -11.35 -22.19 8.92
CA VAL A 876 -11.53 -21.80 7.51
C VAL A 876 -12.98 -21.38 7.26
N GLN A 877 -13.95 -22.21 7.67
CA GLN A 877 -15.38 -21.92 7.50
C GLN A 877 -15.80 -20.66 8.27
N GLN A 878 -15.29 -20.45 9.49
CA GLN A 878 -15.54 -19.21 10.24
C GLN A 878 -15.01 -17.97 9.51
N ALA A 879 -13.80 -18.06 8.96
CA ALA A 879 -13.19 -16.94 8.25
C ALA A 879 -13.91 -16.61 6.94
N LEU A 880 -14.34 -17.62 6.19
CA LEU A 880 -15.15 -17.43 4.98
C LEU A 880 -16.50 -16.80 5.32
N ALA A 881 -17.18 -17.28 6.38
CA ALA A 881 -18.43 -16.70 6.86
C ALA A 881 -18.27 -15.22 7.27
N ALA A 882 -17.27 -14.89 8.09
CA ALA A 882 -17.02 -13.52 8.54
C ALA A 882 -16.74 -12.54 7.39
N ARG A 883 -16.05 -13.00 6.34
CA ARG A 883 -15.80 -12.23 5.11
C ARG A 883 -17.10 -11.96 4.36
N LYS A 884 -17.93 -13.00 4.17
CA LYS A 884 -19.23 -12.90 3.49
C LYS A 884 -20.17 -11.98 4.25
N ASP A 885 -20.27 -12.14 5.57
CA ASP A 885 -21.11 -11.32 6.43
C ASP A 885 -20.73 -9.84 6.35
N LEU A 886 -19.44 -9.52 6.32
CA LEU A 886 -19.01 -8.14 6.16
C LEU A 886 -19.40 -7.59 4.78
N VAL A 887 -19.16 -8.33 3.69
CA VAL A 887 -19.52 -7.85 2.35
C VAL A 887 -21.03 -7.66 2.22
N ALA A 888 -21.83 -8.54 2.81
CA ALA A 888 -23.29 -8.43 2.86
C ALA A 888 -23.77 -7.25 3.73
N ALA A 889 -22.97 -6.81 4.70
CA ALA A 889 -23.30 -5.67 5.57
C ALA A 889 -23.23 -4.31 4.85
N PHE A 890 -22.59 -4.22 3.68
CA PHE A 890 -22.62 -2.99 2.88
C PHE A 890 -24.04 -2.77 2.31
N PRO A 891 -24.69 -1.63 2.59
CA PRO A 891 -26.00 -1.31 2.03
C PRO A 891 -26.01 -1.37 0.50
N LEU A 892 -27.14 -1.71 -0.10
CA LEU A 892 -27.31 -1.82 -1.56
C LEU A 892 -26.82 -0.56 -2.31
N ALA A 893 -27.05 0.63 -1.74
CA ALA A 893 -26.59 1.90 -2.30
C ALA A 893 -25.05 2.05 -2.38
N LEU A 894 -24.30 1.27 -1.60
CA LEU A 894 -22.83 1.27 -1.57
C LEU A 894 -22.21 0.16 -2.42
N GLN A 895 -22.95 -0.92 -2.73
CA GLN A 895 -22.41 -2.07 -3.48
C GLN A 895 -21.94 -1.68 -4.90
N ALA A 896 -22.49 -0.62 -5.49
CA ALA A 896 -22.01 -0.05 -6.76
C ALA A 896 -20.59 0.55 -6.67
N ARG A 897 -20.11 0.83 -5.46
CA ARG A 897 -18.81 1.47 -5.18
C ARG A 897 -17.85 0.57 -4.38
N LEU A 898 -18.22 -0.71 -4.21
CA LEU A 898 -17.39 -1.75 -3.60
C LEU A 898 -17.03 -2.79 -4.66
N ALA A 899 -15.74 -3.11 -4.78
CA ALA A 899 -15.25 -4.19 -5.63
C ALA A 899 -14.39 -5.14 -4.79
N VAL A 900 -14.86 -6.37 -4.59
CA VAL A 900 -14.14 -7.43 -3.87
C VAL A 900 -13.78 -8.53 -4.86
N PHE A 901 -12.51 -8.90 -4.93
CA PHE A 901 -12.04 -9.91 -5.87
C PHE A 901 -10.93 -10.79 -5.31
N HIS A 902 -10.77 -11.95 -5.95
CA HIS A 902 -9.67 -12.87 -5.72
C HIS A 902 -8.68 -12.81 -6.89
N PRO A 903 -7.40 -12.47 -6.67
CA PRO A 903 -6.40 -12.65 -7.71
C PRO A 903 -6.25 -14.15 -8.02
N VAL A 904 -5.97 -14.44 -9.28
CA VAL A 904 -5.66 -15.78 -9.77
C VAL A 904 -4.15 -15.90 -9.89
N GLY A 905 -3.60 -17.02 -9.39
CA GLY A 905 -2.18 -17.34 -9.57
C GLY A 905 -1.91 -17.87 -10.97
N PHE A 906 -1.23 -19.01 -11.05
CA PHE A 906 -1.20 -19.76 -12.30
C PHE A 906 -2.62 -20.26 -12.64
N PRO A 907 -3.02 -20.39 -13.93
CA PRO A 907 -4.35 -20.92 -14.28
C PRO A 907 -4.71 -22.18 -13.49
N GLY A 908 -5.88 -22.17 -12.84
CA GLY A 908 -6.35 -23.25 -11.96
C GLY A 908 -5.74 -23.28 -10.55
N ARG A 909 -5.00 -22.24 -10.15
CA ARG A 909 -4.48 -22.06 -8.79
C ARG A 909 -4.95 -20.74 -8.19
N SER A 910 -5.11 -20.74 -6.88
CA SER A 910 -5.42 -19.54 -6.08
C SER A 910 -4.13 -18.92 -5.59
N THR A 911 -4.09 -17.59 -5.56
CA THR A 911 -3.00 -16.86 -4.91
C THR A 911 -3.24 -16.71 -3.42
N ALA A 912 -2.20 -16.97 -2.62
CA ALA A 912 -2.14 -16.64 -1.21
C ALA A 912 -1.62 -15.21 -1.04
N ILE A 913 -2.14 -14.49 -0.05
CA ILE A 913 -1.70 -13.14 0.30
C ILE A 913 -1.21 -13.17 1.74
N ARG A 914 0.05 -12.81 1.97
CA ARG A 914 0.69 -12.89 3.29
C ARG A 914 0.84 -11.54 3.99
N SER A 915 0.76 -10.44 3.24
CA SER A 915 0.94 -9.09 3.76
C SER A 915 -0.39 -8.35 3.80
N SER A 916 -0.50 -7.37 4.69
CA SER A 916 -1.54 -6.35 4.66
C SER A 916 -0.99 -5.10 3.99
N VAL A 917 -1.68 -4.65 2.95
CA VAL A 917 -1.47 -3.34 2.33
C VAL A 917 -2.79 -2.60 2.31
N ILE A 918 -2.82 -1.42 2.93
CA ILE A 918 -3.99 -0.53 2.89
C ILE A 918 -3.51 0.83 2.39
N ILE A 919 -4.05 1.29 1.27
CA ILE A 919 -3.75 2.61 0.69
C ILE A 919 -5.04 3.41 0.66
N VAL A 920 -4.99 4.64 1.17
CA VAL A 920 -6.12 5.56 1.21
C VAL A 920 -5.78 6.81 0.41
N ASP A 921 -6.58 7.09 -0.62
CA ASP A 921 -6.51 8.24 -1.53
C ASP A 921 -5.12 8.52 -2.11
N ASP A 922 -4.26 7.49 -2.24
CA ASP A 922 -2.85 7.63 -2.64
C ASP A 922 -2.04 8.65 -1.80
N VAL A 923 -2.41 8.87 -0.53
CA VAL A 923 -1.74 9.80 0.40
C VAL A 923 -1.49 9.23 1.81
N TYR A 924 -1.99 8.04 2.08
CA TYR A 924 -1.67 7.26 3.27
C TYR A 924 -1.47 5.81 2.85
N SER A 925 -0.49 5.14 3.46
CA SER A 925 -0.29 3.71 3.29
C SER A 925 0.02 3.04 4.63
N LEU A 926 -0.50 1.84 4.81
CA LEU A 926 -0.10 0.87 5.82
C LEU A 926 0.42 -0.38 5.11
N VAL A 927 1.66 -0.79 5.41
CA VAL A 927 2.28 -2.01 4.87
C VAL A 927 2.84 -2.85 6.02
N GLY A 928 2.36 -4.08 6.18
CA GLY A 928 2.79 -4.96 7.28
C GLY A 928 1.95 -6.23 7.38
N THR A 929 1.51 -6.55 8.59
CA THR A 929 0.77 -7.80 8.89
C THR A 929 -0.39 -7.65 9.86
N SER A 930 -0.81 -6.43 10.21
CA SER A 930 -2.10 -6.22 10.87
C SER A 930 -3.22 -6.50 9.87
N HIS A 931 -3.71 -7.75 9.82
CA HIS A 931 -4.78 -8.18 8.90
C HIS A 931 -6.13 -7.55 9.28
N PHE A 932 -6.95 -7.21 8.28
CA PHE A 932 -8.24 -6.54 8.46
C PHE A 932 -9.29 -7.53 9.00
N ARG A 933 -9.15 -7.88 10.28
CA ARG A 933 -10.02 -8.76 11.10
C ARG A 933 -9.73 -8.47 12.58
N ARG A 934 -10.58 -8.93 13.51
CA ARG A 934 -10.43 -8.60 14.94
C ARG A 934 -9.07 -9.01 15.50
N ARG A 935 -8.67 -10.27 15.28
CA ARG A 935 -7.38 -10.79 15.77
C ARG A 935 -6.18 -10.06 15.17
N GLY A 936 -6.28 -9.60 13.93
CA GLY A 936 -5.20 -8.87 13.26
C GLY A 936 -5.02 -7.44 13.75
N MET A 937 -6.03 -6.87 14.41
CA MET A 937 -6.01 -5.51 14.95
C MET A 937 -5.83 -5.46 16.48
N THR A 938 -6.04 -6.59 17.19
CA THR A 938 -5.95 -6.60 18.66
C THR A 938 -5.21 -7.78 19.28
N PHE A 939 -5.09 -8.93 18.61
CA PHE A 939 -4.61 -10.18 19.23
C PHE A 939 -3.23 -10.63 18.74
N ASP A 940 -3.10 -10.87 17.44
CA ASP A 940 -1.85 -11.34 16.82
C ASP A 940 -0.74 -10.28 16.94
N GLY A 941 0.50 -10.74 16.93
CA GLY A 941 1.66 -9.88 16.81
C GLY A 941 1.83 -9.40 15.37
N ALA A 942 2.01 -8.09 15.20
CA ALA A 942 2.33 -7.49 13.91
C ALA A 942 3.23 -6.27 14.06
N ALA A 943 3.98 -5.99 13.01
CA ALA A 943 4.67 -4.73 12.77
C ALA A 943 4.22 -4.16 11.43
N ASP A 944 3.86 -2.87 11.43
CA ASP A 944 3.36 -2.20 10.23
C ASP A 944 4.06 -0.85 10.01
N LEU A 945 4.23 -0.50 8.74
CA LEU A 945 4.70 0.81 8.31
C LEU A 945 3.52 1.73 8.00
N ALA A 946 3.22 2.62 8.95
CA ALA A 946 2.55 3.90 8.76
C ALA A 946 3.31 4.84 7.82
N SER A 947 2.90 5.18 6.58
CA SER A 947 3.72 6.13 5.79
C SER A 947 3.01 6.92 4.69
N PHE A 948 3.64 8.06 4.33
CA PHE A 948 3.36 8.83 3.11
C PHE A 948 4.63 9.45 2.51
N ASP A 949 4.53 9.90 1.26
CA ASP A 949 5.62 10.56 0.52
C ASP A 949 5.40 12.06 0.52
N ARG A 950 6.43 12.84 0.87
CA ARG A 950 6.38 14.31 0.88
C ARG A 950 6.40 14.92 -0.51
N VAL A 951 6.86 14.17 -1.52
CA VAL A 951 6.81 14.60 -2.91
C VAL A 951 5.40 14.40 -3.43
N ILE A 952 4.74 15.51 -3.73
CA ILE A 952 3.37 15.55 -4.22
C ILE A 952 3.37 15.72 -5.74
N GLU A 953 2.57 14.92 -6.42
CA GLU A 953 2.33 14.98 -7.85
C GLU A 953 0.83 14.83 -8.13
N ASP A 954 0.26 15.85 -8.76
CA ASP A 954 -1.17 15.98 -9.08
C ASP A 954 -2.09 15.83 -7.85
N GLY A 955 -1.62 16.31 -6.70
CA GLY A 955 -2.32 16.22 -5.42
C GLY A 955 -2.13 14.93 -4.64
N TYR A 956 -1.29 13.99 -5.12
CA TYR A 956 -1.07 12.68 -4.48
C TYR A 956 0.38 12.49 -4.03
N SER A 957 0.61 11.61 -3.05
CA SER A 957 1.96 11.16 -2.71
C SER A 957 2.51 10.31 -3.86
N LYS A 958 3.58 10.80 -4.51
CA LYS A 958 4.10 10.21 -5.76
C LYS A 958 4.40 8.72 -5.61
N LYS A 959 5.21 8.36 -4.61
CA LYS A 959 5.57 6.95 -4.37
C LYS A 959 4.37 6.06 -4.01
N LEU A 960 3.37 6.58 -3.29
CA LEU A 960 2.19 5.79 -2.91
C LEU A 960 1.29 5.51 -4.10
N ARG A 961 1.04 6.52 -4.93
CA ARG A 961 0.31 6.36 -6.18
C ARG A 961 0.98 5.32 -7.08
N ASP A 962 2.29 5.42 -7.26
CA ASP A 962 3.04 4.47 -8.08
C ASP A 962 3.02 3.06 -7.47
N PHE A 963 3.09 2.94 -6.14
CA PHE A 963 2.98 1.67 -5.45
C PHE A 963 1.60 1.00 -5.64
N ARG A 964 0.49 1.73 -5.43
CA ARG A 964 -0.86 1.22 -5.68
C ARG A 964 -1.02 0.78 -7.14
N ARG A 965 -0.56 1.60 -8.10
CA ARG A 965 -0.62 1.28 -9.53
C ARG A 965 0.09 -0.01 -9.85
N ALA A 966 1.30 -0.20 -9.30
CA ALA A 966 2.09 -1.40 -9.53
C ALA A 966 1.47 -2.65 -8.88
N LEU A 967 0.90 -2.53 -7.67
CA LEU A 967 0.12 -3.61 -7.04
C LEU A 967 -1.07 -4.02 -7.90
N MET A 968 -1.93 -3.06 -8.26
CA MET A 968 -3.10 -3.31 -9.10
C MET A 968 -2.73 -3.90 -10.46
N ALA A 969 -1.71 -3.34 -11.11
CA ALA A 969 -1.25 -3.85 -12.40
C ALA A 969 -0.81 -5.32 -12.32
N THR A 970 -0.09 -5.68 -11.25
CA THR A 970 0.34 -7.07 -11.00
C THR A 970 -0.86 -8.00 -10.83
N ARG A 971 -1.89 -7.61 -10.07
CA ARG A 971 -3.10 -8.44 -9.84
C ARG A 971 -4.01 -8.54 -11.06
N LEU A 972 -4.08 -7.48 -11.87
CA LEU A 972 -4.95 -7.37 -13.04
C LEU A 972 -4.29 -7.88 -14.33
N GLY A 973 -3.01 -8.25 -14.29
CA GLY A 973 -2.25 -8.67 -15.48
C GLY A 973 -1.96 -7.52 -16.46
N ILE A 974 -1.93 -6.27 -15.96
CA ILE A 974 -1.63 -5.08 -16.77
C ILE A 974 -0.11 -4.88 -16.78
N THR A 975 0.45 -4.65 -17.95
CA THR A 975 1.90 -4.41 -18.08
C THR A 975 2.25 -3.02 -17.54
N VAL A 976 3.24 -2.97 -16.64
CA VAL A 976 3.80 -1.69 -16.14
C VAL A 976 4.57 -1.03 -17.28
N ALA A 977 4.24 0.23 -17.57
CA ALA A 977 4.86 0.95 -18.68
C ALA A 977 6.21 1.57 -18.28
N ASN A 978 7.21 1.47 -19.16
CA ASN A 978 8.54 2.09 -19.00
C ASN A 978 8.59 3.52 -19.58
N GLY A 979 7.43 4.09 -19.90
CA GLY A 979 7.28 5.43 -20.46
C GLY A 979 6.01 5.58 -21.30
N PRO A 980 5.69 6.80 -21.76
CA PRO A 980 4.42 7.11 -22.43
C PRO A 980 4.15 6.25 -23.68
N ALA A 981 5.19 5.88 -24.45
CA ALA A 981 5.05 5.09 -25.66
C ALA A 981 4.61 3.63 -25.41
N SER A 982 4.86 3.12 -24.20
CA SER A 982 4.53 1.74 -23.79
C SER A 982 3.30 1.65 -22.88
N ALA A 983 2.64 2.78 -22.60
CA ALA A 983 1.51 2.85 -21.69
C ALA A 983 0.22 2.35 -22.37
N SER A 984 -0.37 1.27 -21.84
CA SER A 984 -1.72 0.86 -22.22
C SER A 984 -2.77 1.80 -21.64
N ALA A 985 -3.98 1.78 -22.20
CA ALA A 985 -5.09 2.60 -21.69
C ALA A 985 -5.43 2.25 -20.22
N GLU A 986 -5.38 0.97 -19.87
CA GLU A 986 -5.61 0.48 -18.51
C GLU A 986 -4.53 1.00 -17.55
N TRP A 987 -3.25 0.99 -17.97
CA TRP A 987 -2.15 1.53 -17.14
C TRP A 987 -2.30 3.03 -16.87
N VAL A 988 -2.77 3.80 -17.86
CA VAL A 988 -3.09 5.22 -17.69
C VAL A 988 -4.29 5.39 -16.77
N ALA A 989 -5.33 4.57 -16.93
CA ALA A 989 -6.52 4.59 -16.07
C ALA A 989 -6.20 4.23 -14.62
N LEU A 990 -5.20 3.39 -14.35
CA LEU A 990 -4.76 3.12 -12.97
C LEU A 990 -4.19 4.36 -12.27
N ALA A 991 -3.81 5.43 -12.98
CA ALA A 991 -3.18 6.60 -12.38
C ALA A 991 -4.10 7.40 -11.44
N GLN A 992 -5.42 7.37 -11.68
CA GLN A 992 -6.38 8.08 -10.84
C GLN A 992 -7.25 7.09 -10.05
N PRO A 993 -7.52 7.35 -8.76
CA PRO A 993 -8.35 6.51 -7.90
C PRO A 993 -9.67 6.03 -8.53
N ARG A 994 -10.44 6.95 -9.12
CA ARG A 994 -11.76 6.63 -9.66
C ARG A 994 -11.71 5.75 -10.91
N SER A 995 -10.81 6.05 -11.85
CA SER A 995 -10.65 5.22 -13.05
C SER A 995 -10.02 3.87 -12.71
N ALA A 996 -9.17 3.79 -11.68
CA ALA A 996 -8.63 2.53 -11.19
C ALA A 996 -9.74 1.60 -10.67
N PHE A 997 -10.73 2.12 -9.93
CA PHE A 997 -11.92 1.35 -9.55
C PHE A 997 -12.70 0.86 -10.77
N GLY A 998 -12.90 1.74 -11.76
CA GLY A 998 -13.59 1.40 -13.00
C GLY A 998 -12.93 0.25 -13.77
N VAL A 999 -11.59 0.21 -13.83
CA VAL A 999 -10.85 -0.90 -14.46
C VAL A 999 -11.16 -2.23 -13.77
N VAL A 1000 -11.12 -2.27 -12.43
CA VAL A 1000 -11.41 -3.50 -11.67
C VAL A 1000 -12.85 -3.95 -11.91
N ARG A 1001 -13.80 -3.02 -11.80
CA ARG A 1001 -15.23 -3.33 -11.95
C ARG A 1001 -15.56 -3.85 -13.35
N ASN A 1002 -15.06 -3.18 -14.39
CA ASN A 1002 -15.25 -3.63 -15.77
C ASN A 1002 -14.62 -5.01 -16.02
N MET A 1003 -13.46 -5.30 -15.42
CA MET A 1003 -12.84 -6.61 -15.54
C MET A 1003 -13.66 -7.71 -14.85
N LEU A 1004 -14.23 -7.44 -13.68
CA LEU A 1004 -15.14 -8.36 -12.99
C LEU A 1004 -16.41 -8.62 -13.80
N GLU A 1005 -17.00 -7.58 -14.39
CA GLU A 1005 -18.19 -7.69 -15.26
C GLU A 1005 -17.89 -8.51 -16.54
N GLN A 1006 -16.64 -8.51 -17.02
CA GLN A 1006 -16.17 -9.35 -18.12
C GLN A 1006 -15.75 -10.77 -17.71
N GLY A 1007 -16.11 -11.21 -16.50
CA GLY A 1007 -15.76 -12.54 -15.98
C GLY A 1007 -14.30 -12.68 -15.54
N GLY A 1008 -13.61 -11.56 -15.31
CA GLY A 1008 -12.27 -11.52 -14.69
C GLY A 1008 -11.09 -11.83 -15.62
N LEU A 1009 -11.35 -12.17 -16.89
CA LEU A 1009 -10.35 -12.42 -17.96
C LEU A 1009 -9.24 -13.41 -17.58
N GLY A 1010 -9.49 -14.31 -16.63
CA GLY A 1010 -8.51 -15.27 -16.12
C GLY A 1010 -7.47 -14.70 -15.14
N ASN A 1011 -7.55 -13.42 -14.79
CA ASN A 1011 -6.63 -12.74 -13.87
C ASN A 1011 -7.23 -12.56 -12.47
N ILE A 1012 -8.54 -12.28 -12.40
CA ILE A 1012 -9.26 -12.10 -11.13
C ILE A 1012 -10.57 -12.90 -11.15
N LYS A 1013 -11.13 -13.17 -9.97
CA LYS A 1013 -12.44 -13.78 -9.79
C LYS A 1013 -13.29 -12.95 -8.82
N PRO A 1014 -14.63 -12.93 -8.95
CA PRO A 1014 -15.49 -12.34 -7.94
C PRO A 1014 -15.37 -13.08 -6.60
N LEU A 1015 -15.91 -12.47 -5.54
CA LEU A 1015 -15.98 -13.08 -4.21
C LEU A 1015 -16.57 -14.50 -4.26
N TRP A 1016 -15.86 -15.45 -3.67
CA TRP A 1016 -16.25 -16.85 -3.57
C TRP A 1016 -16.92 -17.13 -2.23
N ASP A 1017 -18.03 -17.91 -2.25
CA ASP A 1017 -18.82 -18.24 -1.06
C ASP A 1017 -18.08 -19.23 -0.13
N GLY A 1018 -17.49 -20.28 -0.71
CA GLY A 1018 -16.65 -21.25 0.01
C GLY A 1018 -17.28 -22.02 1.16
N ASN A 1019 -18.61 -21.90 1.33
CA ASN A 1019 -19.37 -22.60 2.35
C ASN A 1019 -19.29 -24.13 2.16
N ASN A 1020 -18.84 -24.82 3.21
CA ASN A 1020 -18.95 -26.27 3.35
C ASN A 1020 -20.01 -26.59 4.42
N PRO A 1021 -21.21 -27.06 4.03
CA PRO A 1021 -22.31 -27.29 4.98
C PRO A 1021 -22.03 -28.42 5.98
N ASP A 1022 -21.08 -29.31 5.69
CA ASP A 1022 -20.76 -30.45 6.55
C ASP A 1022 -19.83 -30.10 7.72
N VAL A 1023 -19.28 -28.88 7.72
CA VAL A 1023 -18.33 -28.43 8.75
C VAL A 1023 -18.88 -27.24 9.50
N LEU A 1024 -19.16 -27.44 10.79
CA LEU A 1024 -19.57 -26.36 11.67
C LEU A 1024 -18.43 -25.35 11.87
N PRO A 1025 -18.67 -24.05 11.63
CA PRO A 1025 -17.68 -23.01 11.89
C PRO A 1025 -17.25 -22.97 13.36
N ALA A 1026 -15.97 -22.69 13.60
CA ALA A 1026 -15.47 -22.39 14.94
C ALA A 1026 -16.14 -21.12 15.49
N SER A 1027 -16.20 -20.99 16.82
CA SER A 1027 -16.74 -19.77 17.43
C SER A 1027 -15.85 -18.55 17.14
N LEU A 1028 -16.46 -17.37 17.07
CA LEU A 1028 -15.73 -16.11 16.84
C LEU A 1028 -14.62 -15.89 17.87
N ALA A 1029 -14.88 -16.21 19.14
CA ALA A 1029 -13.90 -16.08 20.21
C ALA A 1029 -12.68 -17.00 20.04
N ALA A 1030 -12.82 -18.15 19.37
CA ALA A 1030 -11.72 -19.07 19.11
C ALA A 1030 -10.95 -18.72 17.83
N ALA A 1031 -11.66 -18.44 16.72
CA ALA A 1031 -11.04 -18.23 15.42
C ALA A 1031 -10.50 -16.80 15.19
N ASP A 1032 -11.18 -15.81 15.77
CA ASP A 1032 -10.88 -14.39 15.65
C ASP A 1032 -10.93 -13.69 17.02
N PRO A 1033 -10.12 -14.09 18.03
CA PRO A 1033 -10.18 -13.59 19.40
C PRO A 1033 -9.92 -12.08 19.53
N ASP A 1034 -10.33 -11.49 20.66
CA ASP A 1034 -9.92 -10.15 21.07
C ASP A 1034 -8.71 -10.24 22.04
N GLY A 1035 -7.69 -9.40 21.84
CA GLY A 1035 -6.46 -9.41 22.62
C GLY A 1035 -6.49 -8.75 23.99
N VAL A 1036 -7.67 -8.31 24.46
CA VAL A 1036 -7.84 -7.80 25.84
C VAL A 1036 -8.12 -8.92 26.84
N ASP A 1037 -8.74 -10.03 26.41
CA ASP A 1037 -9.18 -11.13 27.29
C ASP A 1037 -8.08 -12.17 27.59
N GLY A 1038 -6.79 -11.78 27.47
CA GLY A 1038 -5.65 -12.70 27.53
C GLY A 1038 -5.58 -13.57 28.80
N VAL A 1039 -5.93 -13.03 29.97
CA VAL A 1039 -5.99 -13.78 31.24
C VAL A 1039 -7.09 -14.84 31.22
N SER A 1040 -8.27 -14.49 30.70
CA SER A 1040 -9.40 -15.40 30.59
C SER A 1040 -9.08 -16.54 29.62
N LEU A 1041 -8.49 -16.23 28.47
CA LEU A 1041 -8.10 -17.21 27.46
C LEU A 1041 -7.08 -18.24 28.00
N LEU A 1042 -6.09 -17.79 28.78
CA LEU A 1042 -5.10 -18.66 29.42
C LEU A 1042 -5.73 -19.51 30.54
N GLY A 1043 -6.62 -18.95 31.35
CA GLY A 1043 -7.35 -19.67 32.39
C GLY A 1043 -8.25 -20.77 31.80
N THR A 1044 -8.93 -20.49 30.69
CA THR A 1044 -9.75 -21.46 29.96
C THR A 1044 -8.89 -22.61 29.40
N LEU A 1045 -7.73 -22.32 28.79
CA LEU A 1045 -6.84 -23.37 28.29
C LEU A 1045 -6.24 -24.22 29.43
N ALA A 1046 -5.81 -23.59 30.52
CA ALA A 1046 -5.31 -24.30 31.70
C ALA A 1046 -6.36 -25.26 32.26
N GLY A 1047 -7.63 -24.85 32.28
CA GLY A 1047 -8.77 -25.70 32.68
C GLY A 1047 -9.08 -26.86 31.72
N PHE A 1048 -8.73 -26.74 30.43
CA PHE A 1048 -8.82 -27.85 29.47
C PHE A 1048 -7.66 -28.85 29.62
N LEU A 1049 -6.44 -28.35 29.82
CA LEU A 1049 -5.24 -29.18 30.00
C LEU A 1049 -5.22 -29.90 31.36
N SER A 1050 -5.88 -29.36 32.39
CA SER A 1050 -6.02 -30.02 33.69
C SER A 1050 -7.12 -31.09 33.73
N LYS A 1051 -7.88 -31.25 32.63
CA LYS A 1051 -8.96 -32.25 32.48
C LYS A 1051 -8.62 -33.35 31.47
N GLY A 1052 -7.37 -33.38 30.99
CA GLY A 1052 -6.83 -34.41 30.08
C GLY A 1052 -6.05 -35.48 30.83
#